data_AF-A0A9X2ZZ00-F1
#
_entry.id   AF-A0A9X2ZZ00-F1
#
_cell.length_a   1.000
_cell.length_b   1.000
_cell.length_c   1.000
_cell.angle_alpha   90.00
_cell.angle_beta   90.00
_cell.angle_gamma   90.00
#
_symmetry.space_group_name_H-M   'P 1'
#
loop_
_entity.id
_entity.type
_entity.pdbx_description
1 polymer ?
#
loop_
_entity_poly.entity_id
_entity_poly.type
_entity_poly.pdbx_seq_one_letter_code
_entity_poly.pdbx_strand_id
1 'polypeptide(L)'
;MPVPTPSRRSVLRASLLAAALPGTLTFPAAAAASRADVGVSAEAFPLGAVSLLAGPFQSNTARTHAYLRFLDPDRLLRTFRLNVGLSSSAVPCGGWESPTTELRGHSTGHVLTALAQAYASTGDTAFSTKTDYLVAQLATCQDRAQAAGYTAGYLSAFPESFIARVEAREPVWAPYYTLHKVMAGLLDAHLLVGNAQALTVLTRMAAWVRTRNSALTYAQRQAMLKTEFGGMNEVLTNLYQVTGDPAHLTSAQYFDHAEVFDPLAAGTDALNGYHANTQIPKAIGAIREYHATGTTRYRDIASTFWTIVTGRHTYAIGGNSNGEYFKAPGRIASELSDSTCECCNTYNMLKLTRQLFRTDPSRADYFDFHEKALYNHLLGAQNPNSAHGHHSYYVPLRPGGARSFSNDYDDFTCCHGTGMETNTKHGDSVYLHSGNTLYVNLFIASVLTWPGRGITVRQDTTFPDAASTRLTITGSGAIDLRVRVPSWTTGAELRVNGVPQAAPVAGTYARINRTWASGDVVDVSLPMALTREATPDDPAVQAVRHGPIVLAGAYGTTNLQTMPTLQPATLRATQTPLQYTGTASTGQVTLLPFFRTQGQRYTVYWRVDGTPPPPPFVAHYPFDAGSGTVAADATGNGRTATLAGGAGWTTGRTGGAVDLTGSGAHVVLPSGLLAGASAFSVAAWVRLDAVATWARLFDFGAGTGAYLYLTPRSSAGGARFAITASGAAGEQRIDAASPLPVGVWTHVAVTQQGDLGVLHVNGAEVARNTALTVRPAALGGTGQNWIGRSQYTGDPSLDGAVDGFRVYARALTAAEVADLHTTGL
;
A
#
# COMPACT_ATOMS: atom_id res chain seq x y z
N MET A 1 -17.13 46.15 -23.37
CA MET A 1 -18.32 45.58 -24.04
C MET A 1 -18.97 44.58 -23.08
N PRO A 2 -20.27 44.67 -22.77
CA PRO A 2 -20.89 43.81 -21.78
C PRO A 2 -21.13 42.41 -22.36
N VAL A 3 -20.76 41.38 -21.59
CA VAL A 3 -21.00 39.96 -21.89
C VAL A 3 -22.49 39.66 -21.64
N PRO A 4 -23.23 39.05 -22.58
CA PRO A 4 -24.66 38.82 -22.42
C PRO A 4 -24.92 37.61 -21.50
N THR A 5 -25.92 37.74 -20.64
CA THR A 5 -26.52 36.66 -19.84
C THR A 5 -27.22 35.64 -20.74
N PRO A 6 -27.00 34.32 -20.57
CA PRO A 6 -27.65 33.32 -21.40
C PRO A 6 -29.12 33.12 -20.98
N SER A 7 -30.01 33.14 -21.97
CA SER A 7 -31.46 32.95 -21.80
C SER A 7 -31.85 31.51 -21.43
N ARG A 8 -33.01 31.36 -20.76
CA ARG A 8 -33.65 30.09 -20.35
C ARG A 8 -33.89 29.05 -21.48
N ARG A 9 -33.64 29.39 -22.75
CA ARG A 9 -33.76 28.46 -23.89
C ARG A 9 -32.49 27.63 -24.17
N SER A 10 -31.36 27.92 -23.53
CA SER A 10 -30.11 27.14 -23.68
C SER A 10 -30.01 25.94 -22.72
N VAL A 11 -30.92 25.82 -21.75
CA VAL A 11 -30.91 24.78 -20.69
C VAL A 11 -31.71 23.52 -21.09
N LEU A 12 -32.42 23.52 -22.22
CA LEU A 12 -33.31 22.43 -22.65
C LEU A 12 -32.87 21.68 -23.92
N ARG A 13 -31.62 21.86 -24.38
CA ARG A 13 -31.04 21.10 -25.51
C ARG A 13 -29.88 20.16 -25.13
N ALA A 14 -29.59 19.98 -23.85
CA ALA A 14 -28.55 19.04 -23.36
C ALA A 14 -29.10 17.68 -22.90
N SER A 15 -30.40 17.42 -23.02
CA SER A 15 -31.07 16.28 -22.36
C SER A 15 -31.55 15.17 -23.28
N LEU A 16 -31.09 15.11 -24.54
CA LEU A 16 -31.48 14.08 -25.51
C LEU A 16 -30.29 13.68 -26.39
N LEU A 17 -29.31 13.01 -25.81
CA LEU A 17 -28.50 12.04 -26.54
C LEU A 17 -28.96 10.67 -26.07
N ALA A 18 -29.64 10.01 -27.00
CA ALA A 18 -30.40 8.81 -26.82
C ALA A 18 -29.59 7.70 -26.16
N ALA A 19 -30.27 6.99 -25.25
CA ALA A 19 -29.93 5.64 -24.86
C ALA A 19 -29.77 4.77 -26.12
N ALA A 20 -28.53 4.63 -26.58
CA ALA A 20 -28.15 3.40 -27.27
C ALA A 20 -28.24 2.30 -26.20
N LEU A 21 -29.21 1.41 -26.35
CA LEU A 21 -29.17 0.11 -25.68
C LEU A 21 -27.75 -0.44 -25.86
N PRO A 22 -27.03 -0.84 -24.79
CA PRO A 22 -25.77 -1.52 -25.00
C PRO A 22 -26.12 -2.79 -25.76
N GLY A 23 -25.73 -2.86 -27.04
CA GLY A 23 -25.53 -4.15 -27.67
C GLY A 23 -24.70 -4.97 -26.68
N THR A 24 -25.13 -6.19 -26.40
CA THR A 24 -24.42 -7.07 -25.47
C THR A 24 -22.97 -7.12 -25.91
N LEU A 25 -22.10 -6.38 -25.22
CA LEU A 25 -20.66 -6.52 -25.35
C LEU A 25 -20.37 -7.92 -24.80
N THR A 26 -20.40 -8.90 -25.70
CA THR A 26 -19.93 -10.24 -25.42
C THR A 26 -18.41 -10.13 -25.38
N PHE A 27 -17.90 -9.81 -24.21
CA PHE A 27 -16.48 -9.96 -23.94
C PHE A 27 -16.12 -11.45 -24.09
N PRO A 28 -14.96 -11.79 -24.65
CA PRO A 28 -14.52 -13.17 -24.70
C PRO A 28 -14.54 -13.73 -23.29
N ALA A 29 -15.17 -14.88 -23.10
CA ALA A 29 -15.15 -15.58 -21.83
C ALA A 29 -13.69 -15.98 -21.56
N ALA A 30 -13.09 -15.41 -20.53
CA ALA A 30 -11.78 -15.84 -20.07
C ALA A 30 -11.82 -17.35 -19.82
N ALA A 31 -10.76 -18.07 -20.21
CA ALA A 31 -10.67 -19.49 -19.92
C ALA A 31 -10.79 -19.69 -18.40
N ALA A 32 -11.80 -20.45 -17.97
CA ALA A 32 -12.06 -20.66 -16.56
C ALA A 32 -10.97 -21.54 -15.94
N ALA A 33 -10.53 -21.20 -14.73
CA ALA A 33 -9.64 -22.08 -13.98
C ALA A 33 -10.34 -23.43 -13.73
N SER A 34 -9.61 -24.53 -13.92
CA SER A 34 -10.10 -25.88 -13.59
C SER A 34 -10.34 -26.10 -12.09
N ARG A 35 -9.74 -25.23 -11.25
CA ARG A 35 -9.77 -25.31 -9.79
C ARG A 35 -10.14 -23.96 -9.19
N ALA A 36 -10.88 -24.01 -8.09
CA ALA A 36 -11.15 -22.83 -7.28
C ALA A 36 -9.94 -22.47 -6.41
N ASP A 37 -9.72 -21.17 -6.18
CA ASP A 37 -8.76 -20.70 -5.18
C ASP A 37 -9.31 -20.99 -3.76
N VAL A 38 -8.44 -21.52 -2.89
CA VAL A 38 -8.71 -21.77 -1.46
C VAL A 38 -8.45 -20.50 -0.66
N GLY A 39 -9.31 -20.19 0.31
CA GLY A 39 -9.10 -19.08 1.25
C GLY A 39 -9.27 -17.69 0.65
N VAL A 40 -9.78 -17.58 -0.58
CA VAL A 40 -10.16 -16.31 -1.21
C VAL A 40 -11.59 -15.94 -0.82
N SER A 41 -11.77 -14.70 -0.36
CA SER A 41 -13.04 -14.14 0.10
C SER A 41 -13.59 -13.06 -0.84
N ALA A 42 -12.77 -12.53 -1.75
CA ALA A 42 -13.17 -11.56 -2.77
C ALA A 42 -12.48 -11.82 -4.11
N GLU A 43 -13.19 -11.56 -5.20
CA GLU A 43 -12.74 -11.79 -6.57
C GLU A 43 -12.61 -10.49 -7.36
N ALA A 44 -11.66 -10.49 -8.29
CA ALA A 44 -11.49 -9.40 -9.24
C ALA A 44 -12.52 -9.53 -10.37
N PHE A 45 -13.00 -8.39 -10.85
CA PHE A 45 -13.78 -8.36 -12.08
C PHE A 45 -12.90 -8.66 -13.30
N PRO A 46 -13.45 -9.29 -14.36
CA PRO A 46 -12.78 -9.33 -15.66
C PRO A 46 -12.41 -7.92 -16.14
N LEU A 47 -11.28 -7.76 -16.82
CA LEU A 47 -10.78 -6.44 -17.24
C LEU A 47 -11.81 -5.63 -18.06
N GLY A 48 -12.48 -6.27 -19.01
CA GLY A 48 -13.53 -5.64 -19.83
C GLY A 48 -14.79 -5.21 -19.06
N ALA A 49 -14.97 -5.67 -17.82
CA ALA A 49 -16.10 -5.26 -16.98
C ALA A 49 -15.93 -3.84 -16.44
N VAL A 50 -14.71 -3.28 -16.42
CA VAL A 50 -14.44 -1.93 -15.89
C VAL A 50 -13.86 -1.05 -16.98
N SER A 51 -14.65 -0.09 -17.45
CA SER A 51 -14.22 0.92 -18.42
C SER A 51 -13.78 2.20 -17.71
N LEU A 52 -12.57 2.68 -17.96
CA LEU A 52 -12.10 3.96 -17.43
C LEU A 52 -12.75 5.13 -18.17
N LEU A 53 -13.16 6.15 -17.43
CA LEU A 53 -13.58 7.44 -17.97
C LEU A 53 -12.38 8.38 -18.16
N ALA A 54 -12.62 9.55 -18.75
CA ALA A 54 -11.56 10.54 -19.00
C ALA A 54 -10.83 10.92 -17.70
N GLY A 55 -9.49 10.87 -17.74
CA GLY A 55 -8.64 11.14 -16.58
C GLY A 55 -7.19 10.74 -16.83
N PRO A 56 -6.30 10.89 -15.83
CA PRO A 56 -4.88 10.60 -15.98
C PRO A 56 -4.61 9.10 -16.22
N PHE A 57 -5.38 8.21 -15.58
CA PHE A 57 -5.25 6.76 -15.80
C PHE A 57 -5.62 6.36 -17.23
N GLN A 58 -6.74 6.85 -17.75
CA GLN A 58 -7.16 6.59 -19.13
C GLN A 58 -6.16 7.17 -20.14
N SER A 59 -5.59 8.36 -19.86
CA SER A 59 -4.52 8.94 -20.66
C SER A 59 -3.28 8.04 -20.73
N ASN A 60 -2.85 7.47 -19.59
CA ASN A 60 -1.73 6.55 -19.55
C ASN A 60 -2.01 5.27 -20.36
N THR A 61 -3.21 4.71 -20.17
CA THR A 61 -3.68 3.54 -20.93
C THR A 61 -3.67 3.79 -22.44
N ALA A 62 -4.14 4.95 -22.88
CA ALA A 62 -4.16 5.31 -24.30
C ALA A 62 -2.77 5.37 -24.93
N ARG A 63 -1.78 5.97 -24.24
CA ARG A 63 -0.38 6.00 -24.72
C ARG A 63 0.24 4.62 -24.78
N THR A 64 0.02 3.78 -23.77
CA THR A 64 0.51 2.40 -23.79
C THR A 64 -0.13 1.59 -24.93
N HIS A 65 -1.43 1.75 -25.16
CA HIS A 65 -2.11 1.14 -26.30
C HIS A 65 -1.52 1.61 -27.65
N ALA A 66 -1.14 2.88 -27.78
CA ALA A 66 -0.45 3.37 -28.97
C ALA A 66 0.91 2.70 -29.16
N TYR A 67 1.70 2.57 -28.11
CA TYR A 67 3.00 1.89 -28.15
C TYR A 67 2.90 0.40 -28.50
N LEU A 68 1.94 -0.31 -27.90
CA LEU A 68 1.70 -1.72 -28.21
C LEU A 68 1.32 -1.94 -29.68
N ARG A 69 0.59 -1.00 -30.30
CA ARG A 69 0.32 -1.04 -31.75
C ARG A 69 1.56 -0.75 -32.58
N PHE A 70 2.38 0.20 -32.14
CA PHE A 70 3.63 0.59 -32.80
C PHE A 70 4.70 -0.50 -32.82
N LEU A 71 4.85 -1.26 -31.72
CA LEU A 71 5.91 -2.27 -31.60
C LEU A 71 5.88 -3.30 -32.74
N ASP A 72 7.02 -3.49 -33.39
CA ASP A 72 7.21 -4.50 -34.43
C ASP A 72 7.47 -5.88 -33.78
N PRO A 73 6.54 -6.85 -33.92
CA PRO A 73 6.70 -8.18 -33.34
C PRO A 73 7.90 -8.93 -33.91
N ASP A 74 8.33 -8.66 -35.16
CA ASP A 74 9.45 -9.36 -35.77
C ASP A 74 10.80 -8.96 -35.18
N ARG A 75 10.92 -7.72 -34.68
CA ARG A 75 12.11 -7.28 -33.94
C ARG A 75 12.24 -8.01 -32.59
N LEU A 76 11.12 -8.18 -31.89
CA LEU A 76 11.05 -8.94 -30.63
C LEU A 76 11.37 -10.43 -30.84
N LEU A 77 10.86 -11.02 -31.92
CA LEU A 77 11.07 -12.43 -32.27
C LEU A 77 12.46 -12.74 -32.86
N ARG A 78 13.24 -11.72 -33.24
CA ARG A 78 14.52 -11.89 -33.95
C ARG A 78 15.45 -12.85 -33.21
N THR A 79 15.70 -12.60 -31.92
CA THR A 79 16.66 -13.36 -31.13
C THR A 79 16.15 -14.77 -30.83
N PHE A 80 14.85 -14.97 -30.65
CA PHE A 80 14.22 -16.30 -30.57
C PHE A 80 14.46 -17.13 -31.84
N ARG A 81 14.20 -16.55 -33.02
CA ARG A 81 14.40 -17.23 -34.31
C ARG A 81 15.87 -17.64 -34.51
N LEU A 82 16.79 -16.69 -34.34
CA LEU A 82 18.22 -16.94 -34.53
C LEU A 82 18.76 -17.99 -33.56
N ASN A 83 18.27 -18.00 -32.30
CA ASN A 83 18.67 -18.97 -31.28
C ASN A 83 18.40 -20.42 -31.70
N VAL A 84 17.33 -20.67 -32.47
CA VAL A 84 16.98 -22.01 -32.97
C VAL A 84 17.34 -22.23 -34.45
N GLY A 85 18.20 -21.37 -35.01
CA GLY A 85 18.69 -21.49 -36.39
C GLY A 85 17.68 -21.10 -37.48
N LEU A 86 16.60 -20.39 -37.13
CA LEU A 86 15.70 -19.77 -38.11
C LEU A 86 16.26 -18.41 -38.54
N SER A 87 16.04 -18.02 -39.80
CA SER A 87 16.47 -16.73 -40.33
C SER A 87 15.57 -15.59 -39.84
N SER A 88 16.13 -14.39 -39.71
CA SER A 88 15.38 -13.15 -39.48
C SER A 88 16.11 -11.96 -40.10
N SER A 89 15.39 -11.13 -40.85
CA SER A 89 15.86 -9.86 -41.41
C SER A 89 15.50 -8.64 -40.55
N ALA A 90 14.71 -8.82 -39.48
CA ALA A 90 14.26 -7.72 -38.63
C ALA A 90 15.43 -7.00 -37.95
N VAL A 91 15.33 -5.69 -37.73
CA VAL A 91 16.36 -4.93 -37.02
C VAL A 91 16.40 -5.36 -35.55
N PRO A 92 17.56 -5.66 -34.94
CA PRO A 92 17.63 -6.03 -33.53
C PRO A 92 17.10 -4.91 -32.63
N CYS A 93 16.49 -5.29 -31.51
CA CYS A 93 16.29 -4.38 -30.39
C CYS A 93 17.64 -4.09 -29.71
N GLY A 94 17.77 -2.92 -29.09
CA GLY A 94 18.91 -2.52 -28.26
C GLY A 94 18.65 -2.78 -26.77
N GLY A 95 19.43 -2.11 -25.92
CA GLY A 95 19.29 -2.21 -24.46
C GLY A 95 19.40 -3.65 -23.94
N TRP A 96 18.49 -4.04 -23.05
CA TRP A 96 18.47 -5.37 -22.46
C TRP A 96 17.95 -6.47 -23.41
N GLU A 97 17.36 -6.08 -24.55
CA GLU A 97 16.97 -6.98 -25.64
C GLU A 97 18.02 -7.09 -26.75
N SER A 98 19.18 -6.42 -26.58
CA SER A 98 20.33 -6.56 -27.48
C SER A 98 20.69 -8.03 -27.68
N PRO A 99 21.10 -8.45 -28.91
CA PRO A 99 21.57 -9.80 -29.18
C PRO A 99 22.70 -10.29 -28.26
N THR A 100 23.48 -9.37 -27.68
CA THR A 100 24.61 -9.68 -26.77
C THR A 100 24.21 -9.69 -25.30
N THR A 101 23.04 -9.19 -24.93
CA THR A 101 22.60 -9.14 -23.53
C THR A 101 22.02 -10.48 -23.09
N GLU A 102 22.39 -10.95 -21.91
CA GLU A 102 21.97 -12.27 -21.42
C GLU A 102 20.49 -12.34 -21.00
N LEU A 103 19.85 -11.19 -20.74
CA LEU A 103 18.45 -11.08 -20.34
C LEU A 103 17.45 -11.05 -21.52
N ARG A 104 17.94 -10.98 -22.77
CA ARG A 104 17.11 -10.84 -23.98
C ARG A 104 15.96 -11.85 -24.04
N GLY A 105 14.84 -11.43 -24.61
CA GLY A 105 13.58 -12.16 -24.70
C GLY A 105 12.58 -11.84 -23.58
N HIS A 106 13.02 -11.25 -22.47
CA HIS A 106 12.14 -10.98 -21.33
C HIS A 106 11.03 -9.97 -21.68
N SER A 107 11.32 -8.98 -22.52
CA SER A 107 10.35 -7.95 -22.93
C SER A 107 9.27 -8.53 -23.84
N THR A 108 9.59 -9.58 -24.62
CA THR A 108 8.59 -10.29 -25.43
C THR A 108 7.49 -10.90 -24.56
N GLY A 109 7.87 -11.46 -23.41
CA GLY A 109 6.91 -11.95 -22.41
C GLY A 109 6.01 -10.86 -21.84
N HIS A 110 6.60 -9.72 -21.44
CA HIS A 110 5.84 -8.56 -20.96
C HIS A 110 4.89 -7.99 -22.03
N VAL A 111 5.32 -7.94 -23.30
CA VAL A 111 4.49 -7.48 -24.41
C VAL A 111 3.31 -8.42 -24.64
N LEU A 112 3.49 -9.73 -24.54
CA LEU A 112 2.37 -10.69 -24.62
C LEU A 112 1.32 -10.41 -23.53
N THR A 113 1.75 -10.26 -22.27
CA THR A 113 0.84 -9.90 -21.17
C THR A 113 0.11 -8.58 -21.43
N ALA A 114 0.83 -7.53 -21.85
CA ALA A 114 0.24 -6.22 -22.07
C ALA A 114 -0.74 -6.21 -23.27
N LEU A 115 -0.45 -6.94 -24.35
CA LEU A 115 -1.37 -7.12 -25.47
C LEU A 115 -2.64 -7.89 -25.06
N ALA A 116 -2.46 -8.97 -24.29
CA ALA A 116 -3.58 -9.76 -23.80
C ALA A 116 -4.49 -8.95 -22.85
N GLN A 117 -3.91 -8.15 -21.96
CA GLN A 117 -4.63 -7.20 -21.10
C GLN A 117 -5.35 -6.12 -21.91
N ALA A 118 -4.68 -5.52 -22.90
CA ALA A 118 -5.28 -4.51 -23.77
C ALA A 118 -6.47 -5.07 -24.56
N TYR A 119 -6.36 -6.29 -25.08
CA TYR A 119 -7.47 -6.99 -25.73
C TYR A 119 -8.63 -7.22 -24.76
N ALA A 120 -8.38 -7.82 -23.60
CA ALA A 120 -9.44 -8.11 -22.63
C ALA A 120 -10.15 -6.85 -22.11
N SER A 121 -9.45 -5.72 -22.01
CA SER A 121 -10.03 -4.44 -21.59
C SER A 121 -10.86 -3.74 -22.68
N THR A 122 -10.56 -3.97 -23.97
CA THR A 122 -11.11 -3.15 -25.07
C THR A 122 -11.91 -3.91 -26.11
N GLY A 123 -11.67 -5.22 -26.27
CA GLY A 123 -12.15 -6.01 -27.40
C GLY A 123 -11.50 -5.69 -28.75
N ASP A 124 -10.47 -4.83 -28.80
CA ASP A 124 -9.81 -4.46 -30.05
C ASP A 124 -8.94 -5.61 -30.59
N THR A 125 -9.38 -6.19 -31.70
CA THR A 125 -8.74 -7.37 -32.32
C THR A 125 -7.34 -7.10 -32.86
N ALA A 126 -6.90 -5.85 -32.99
CA ALA A 126 -5.51 -5.56 -33.34
C ALA A 126 -4.53 -6.12 -32.30
N PHE A 127 -4.92 -6.12 -31.02
CA PHE A 127 -4.10 -6.67 -29.94
C PHE A 127 -4.11 -8.20 -29.92
N SER A 128 -5.28 -8.83 -30.12
CA SER A 128 -5.36 -10.30 -30.22
C SER A 128 -4.60 -10.83 -31.42
N THR A 129 -4.75 -10.22 -32.61
CA THR A 129 -4.01 -10.61 -33.82
C THR A 129 -2.49 -10.55 -33.61
N LYS A 130 -1.98 -9.51 -32.96
CA LYS A 130 -0.54 -9.41 -32.66
C LYS A 130 -0.11 -10.45 -31.61
N THR A 131 -0.95 -10.72 -30.61
CA THR A 131 -0.72 -11.79 -29.62
C THR A 131 -0.63 -13.16 -30.30
N ASP A 132 -1.60 -13.48 -31.15
CA ASP A 132 -1.67 -14.75 -31.88
C ASP A 132 -0.46 -14.94 -32.79
N TYR A 133 -0.03 -13.87 -33.47
CA TYR A 133 1.20 -13.89 -34.27
C TYR A 133 2.43 -14.21 -33.42
N LEU A 134 2.64 -13.51 -32.30
CA LEU A 134 3.77 -13.77 -31.39
C LEU A 134 3.74 -15.23 -30.88
N VAL A 135 2.58 -15.72 -30.44
CA VAL A 135 2.40 -17.10 -29.96
C VAL A 135 2.74 -18.12 -31.06
N ALA A 136 2.25 -17.93 -32.28
CA ALA A 136 2.50 -18.85 -33.40
C ALA A 136 4.01 -18.90 -33.77
N GLN A 137 4.69 -17.75 -33.73
CA GLN A 137 6.12 -17.67 -34.01
C GLN A 137 6.97 -18.27 -32.89
N LEU A 138 6.58 -18.08 -31.62
CA LEU A 138 7.20 -18.74 -30.47
C LEU A 138 6.99 -20.25 -30.51
N ALA A 139 5.81 -20.73 -30.90
CA ALA A 139 5.54 -22.16 -31.11
C ALA A 139 6.47 -22.74 -32.18
N THR A 140 6.61 -22.06 -33.32
CA THR A 140 7.55 -22.44 -34.39
C THR A 140 8.99 -22.55 -33.85
N CYS A 141 9.41 -21.60 -33.00
CA CYS A 141 10.74 -21.65 -32.39
C CYS A 141 10.88 -22.85 -31.44
N GLN A 142 9.87 -23.13 -30.61
CA GLN A 142 9.87 -24.26 -29.67
C GLN A 142 9.90 -25.61 -30.43
N ASP A 143 9.22 -25.72 -31.57
CA ASP A 143 9.25 -26.91 -32.42
C ASP A 143 10.62 -27.14 -33.07
N ARG A 144 11.34 -26.06 -33.39
CA ARG A 144 12.69 -26.14 -33.97
C ARG A 144 13.78 -26.43 -32.94
N ALA A 145 13.50 -26.29 -31.65
CA ALA A 145 14.49 -26.36 -30.57
C ALA A 145 15.31 -27.66 -30.57
N GLN A 146 14.68 -28.82 -30.76
CA GLN A 146 15.40 -30.10 -30.78
C GLN A 146 16.39 -30.22 -31.94
N ALA A 147 15.98 -29.78 -33.14
CA ALA A 147 16.86 -29.75 -34.29
C ALA A 147 17.95 -28.67 -34.19
N ALA A 148 17.86 -27.77 -33.19
CA ALA A 148 18.92 -26.83 -32.82
C ALA A 148 19.82 -27.34 -31.68
N GLY A 149 19.59 -28.59 -31.22
CA GLY A 149 20.38 -29.22 -30.16
C GLY A 149 19.89 -28.97 -28.73
N TYR A 150 18.68 -28.43 -28.56
CA TYR A 150 18.08 -28.18 -27.24
C TYR A 150 17.12 -29.28 -26.81
N THR A 151 16.89 -29.40 -25.51
CA THR A 151 15.93 -30.35 -24.95
C THR A 151 14.49 -30.01 -25.39
N ALA A 152 13.67 -31.03 -25.61
CA ALA A 152 12.26 -30.86 -26.00
C ALA A 152 11.50 -29.96 -25.00
N GLY A 153 10.73 -29.01 -25.53
CA GLY A 153 9.95 -28.04 -24.75
C GLY A 153 10.69 -26.74 -24.40
N TYR A 154 12.00 -26.67 -24.63
CA TYR A 154 12.78 -25.45 -24.42
C TYR A 154 12.35 -24.32 -25.37
N LEU A 155 12.20 -23.12 -24.82
CA LEU A 155 11.89 -21.90 -25.57
C LEU A 155 12.53 -20.69 -24.88
N SER A 156 13.44 -20.01 -25.57
CA SER A 156 14.05 -18.75 -25.12
C SER A 156 14.72 -18.03 -26.29
N ALA A 157 15.05 -16.75 -26.09
CA ALA A 157 15.90 -15.96 -26.96
C ALA A 157 17.41 -16.21 -26.74
N PHE A 158 17.77 -17.05 -25.78
CA PHE A 158 19.14 -17.45 -25.45
C PHE A 158 19.34 -18.97 -25.46
N PRO A 159 20.59 -19.48 -25.59
CA PRO A 159 20.83 -20.92 -25.66
C PRO A 159 20.59 -21.61 -24.32
N GLU A 160 20.17 -22.88 -24.34
CA GLU A 160 19.87 -23.67 -23.14
C GLU A 160 21.05 -23.77 -22.16
N SER A 161 22.28 -23.56 -22.62
CA SER A 161 23.49 -23.51 -21.77
C SER A 161 23.43 -22.43 -20.68
N PHE A 162 22.61 -21.38 -20.83
CA PHE A 162 22.42 -20.38 -19.78
C PHE A 162 21.70 -20.97 -18.56
N ILE A 163 20.81 -21.94 -18.80
CA ILE A 163 20.14 -22.68 -17.73
C ILE A 163 21.13 -23.63 -17.05
N ALA A 164 21.99 -24.30 -17.82
CA ALA A 164 23.07 -25.11 -17.25
C ALA A 164 24.01 -24.28 -16.35
N ARG A 165 24.38 -23.06 -16.77
CA ARG A 165 25.21 -22.13 -15.98
C ARG A 165 24.57 -21.79 -14.63
N VAL A 166 23.29 -21.41 -14.60
CA VAL A 166 22.64 -21.03 -13.33
C VAL A 166 22.51 -22.21 -12.37
N GLU A 167 22.24 -23.41 -12.89
CA GLU A 167 22.19 -24.65 -12.11
C GLU A 167 23.56 -25.04 -11.54
N ALA A 168 24.64 -24.75 -12.30
CA ALA A 168 26.02 -24.93 -11.88
C ALA A 168 26.60 -23.77 -11.05
N ARG A 169 25.82 -22.72 -10.78
CA ARG A 169 26.25 -21.48 -10.08
C ARG A 169 27.36 -20.71 -10.80
N GLU A 170 27.45 -20.86 -12.11
CA GLU A 170 28.31 -20.04 -12.96
C GLU A 170 27.66 -18.67 -13.22
N PRO A 171 28.44 -17.59 -13.44
CA PRO A 171 27.89 -16.27 -13.74
C PRO A 171 26.95 -16.37 -14.94
N VAL A 172 25.73 -15.86 -14.83
CA VAL A 172 24.76 -15.69 -15.92
C VAL A 172 23.64 -14.77 -15.43
N TRP A 173 23.11 -13.91 -16.30
CA TRP A 173 22.06 -12.97 -15.89
C TRP A 173 20.65 -13.60 -15.93
N ALA A 174 20.15 -13.99 -14.75
CA ALA A 174 18.74 -14.28 -14.44
C ALA A 174 17.92 -15.04 -15.52
N PRO A 175 18.39 -16.21 -16.02
CA PRO A 175 17.72 -16.88 -17.15
C PRO A 175 16.30 -17.35 -16.81
N TYR A 176 16.04 -17.81 -15.57
CA TYR A 176 14.68 -18.19 -15.14
C TYR A 176 13.74 -16.99 -15.01
N TYR A 177 14.24 -15.77 -14.74
CA TYR A 177 13.41 -14.56 -14.77
C TYR A 177 12.85 -14.31 -16.16
N THR A 178 13.67 -14.48 -17.20
CA THR A 178 13.26 -14.32 -18.60
C THR A 178 12.24 -15.38 -18.98
N LEU A 179 12.48 -16.65 -18.63
CA LEU A 179 11.52 -17.72 -18.87
C LEU A 179 10.18 -17.45 -18.16
N HIS A 180 10.21 -16.97 -16.93
CA HIS A 180 9.01 -16.56 -16.20
C HIS A 180 8.19 -15.54 -17.01
N LYS A 181 8.81 -14.50 -17.59
CA LYS A 181 8.04 -13.51 -18.38
C LYS A 181 7.39 -14.12 -19.60
N VAL A 182 8.11 -14.97 -20.34
CA VAL A 182 7.55 -15.65 -21.51
C VAL A 182 6.39 -16.56 -21.09
N MET A 183 6.56 -17.32 -20.01
CA MET A 183 5.52 -18.21 -19.49
C MET A 183 4.28 -17.44 -18.99
N ALA A 184 4.47 -16.32 -18.30
CA ALA A 184 3.37 -15.47 -17.83
C ALA A 184 2.61 -14.86 -19.01
N GLY A 185 3.32 -14.34 -20.02
CA GLY A 185 2.71 -13.82 -21.24
C GLY A 185 1.92 -14.86 -22.03
N LEU A 186 2.42 -16.10 -22.12
CA LEU A 186 1.69 -17.20 -22.74
C LEU A 186 0.45 -17.59 -21.94
N LEU A 187 0.53 -17.58 -20.61
CA LEU A 187 -0.61 -17.83 -19.74
C LEU A 187 -1.69 -16.75 -19.92
N ASP A 188 -1.30 -15.49 -19.95
CA ASP A 188 -2.21 -14.37 -20.17
C ASP A 188 -2.83 -14.40 -21.57
N ALA A 189 -2.07 -14.76 -22.61
CA ALA A 189 -2.60 -14.97 -23.95
C ALA A 189 -3.68 -16.08 -23.96
N HIS A 190 -3.50 -17.15 -23.19
CA HIS A 190 -4.54 -18.16 -23.04
C HIS A 190 -5.76 -17.63 -22.28
N LEU A 191 -5.55 -17.05 -21.09
CA LEU A 191 -6.62 -16.65 -20.19
C LEU A 191 -7.45 -15.47 -20.70
N LEU A 192 -6.81 -14.49 -21.34
CA LEU A 192 -7.42 -13.21 -21.70
C LEU A 192 -7.76 -13.10 -23.19
N VAL A 193 -7.05 -13.80 -24.07
CA VAL A 193 -7.34 -13.82 -25.52
C VAL A 193 -8.06 -15.12 -25.93
N GLY A 194 -7.92 -16.19 -25.16
CA GLY A 194 -8.47 -17.51 -25.51
C GLY A 194 -7.56 -18.32 -26.46
N ASN A 195 -6.27 -17.98 -26.55
CA ASN A 195 -5.35 -18.68 -27.45
C ASN A 195 -4.95 -20.06 -26.89
N ALA A 196 -5.46 -21.13 -27.49
CA ALA A 196 -5.16 -22.52 -27.07
C ALA A 196 -3.73 -22.97 -27.42
N GLN A 197 -3.13 -22.43 -28.48
CA GLN A 197 -1.73 -22.71 -28.83
C GLN A 197 -0.78 -22.17 -27.76
N ALA A 198 -1.10 -21.02 -27.15
CA ALA A 198 -0.32 -20.45 -26.06
C ALA A 198 -0.22 -21.40 -24.87
N LEU A 199 -1.34 -22.04 -24.47
CA LEU A 199 -1.35 -23.05 -23.42
C LEU A 199 -0.53 -24.29 -23.82
N THR A 200 -0.57 -24.70 -25.09
CA THR A 200 0.25 -25.81 -25.60
C THR A 200 1.75 -25.52 -25.49
N VAL A 201 2.18 -24.32 -25.88
CA VAL A 201 3.58 -23.89 -25.76
C VAL A 201 4.00 -23.81 -24.29
N LEU A 202 3.15 -23.20 -23.45
CA LEU A 202 3.40 -23.03 -22.02
C LEU A 202 3.53 -24.37 -21.28
N THR A 203 2.63 -25.33 -21.53
CA THR A 203 2.66 -26.65 -20.88
C THR A 203 3.91 -27.44 -21.25
N ARG A 204 4.39 -27.33 -22.51
CA ARG A 204 5.68 -27.89 -22.93
C ARG A 204 6.86 -27.21 -22.24
N MET A 205 6.85 -25.88 -22.08
CA MET A 205 7.87 -25.17 -21.29
C MET A 205 7.85 -25.65 -19.83
N ALA A 206 6.68 -25.75 -19.21
CA ALA A 206 6.54 -26.19 -17.82
C ALA A 206 7.03 -27.64 -17.62
N ALA A 207 6.76 -28.54 -18.57
CA ALA A 207 7.29 -29.90 -18.55
C ALA A 207 8.82 -29.92 -18.65
N TRP A 208 9.41 -29.07 -19.49
CA TRP A 208 10.87 -28.90 -19.58
C TRP A 208 11.45 -28.35 -18.26
N VAL A 209 10.86 -27.29 -17.68
CA VAL A 209 11.28 -26.71 -16.39
C VAL A 209 11.26 -27.77 -15.28
N ARG A 210 10.18 -28.55 -15.21
CA ARG A 210 10.04 -29.63 -14.23
C ARG A 210 11.14 -30.67 -14.39
N THR A 211 11.42 -31.09 -15.63
CA THR A 211 12.46 -32.09 -15.92
C THR A 211 13.83 -31.62 -15.44
N ARG A 212 14.23 -30.39 -15.80
CA ARG A 212 15.48 -29.77 -15.32
C ARG A 212 15.57 -29.74 -13.80
N ASN A 213 14.55 -29.18 -13.14
CA ASN A 213 14.57 -28.98 -11.70
C ASN A 213 14.47 -30.29 -10.91
N SER A 214 13.79 -31.30 -11.43
CA SER A 214 13.70 -32.62 -10.79
C SER A 214 15.01 -33.39 -10.78
N ALA A 215 15.93 -33.11 -11.71
CA ALA A 215 17.25 -33.72 -11.77
C ALA A 215 18.23 -33.15 -10.72
N LEU A 216 17.93 -31.98 -10.16
CA LEU A 216 18.75 -31.33 -9.14
C LEU A 216 18.40 -31.88 -7.75
N THR A 217 19.40 -31.99 -6.87
CA THR A 217 19.17 -32.19 -5.44
C THR A 217 18.52 -30.94 -4.83
N TYR A 218 17.91 -31.08 -3.64
CA TYR A 218 17.37 -29.93 -2.92
C TYR A 218 18.43 -28.84 -2.68
N ALA A 219 19.65 -29.23 -2.27
CA ALA A 219 20.76 -28.30 -2.04
C ALA A 219 21.17 -27.56 -3.32
N GLN A 220 21.25 -28.25 -4.46
CA GLN A 220 21.53 -27.62 -5.75
C GLN A 220 20.43 -26.65 -6.16
N ARG A 221 19.15 -27.00 -5.97
CA ARG A 221 18.04 -26.07 -6.20
C ARG A 221 18.16 -24.83 -5.33
N GLN A 222 18.31 -24.98 -4.01
CA GLN A 222 18.45 -23.82 -3.11
C GLN A 222 19.64 -22.94 -3.48
N ALA A 223 20.78 -23.53 -3.88
CA ALA A 223 21.92 -22.77 -4.39
C ALA A 223 21.52 -22.00 -5.65
N MET A 224 20.90 -22.63 -6.64
CA MET A 224 20.45 -22.01 -7.89
C MET A 224 19.53 -20.81 -7.62
N LEU A 225 18.58 -20.92 -6.67
CA LEU A 225 17.58 -19.90 -6.32
C LEU A 225 18.16 -18.60 -5.72
N LYS A 226 19.46 -18.54 -5.44
CA LYS A 226 20.16 -17.28 -5.13
C LYS A 226 20.32 -16.39 -6.36
N THR A 227 20.21 -16.94 -7.57
CA THR A 227 20.09 -16.17 -8.82
C THR A 227 18.62 -15.88 -9.08
N GLU A 228 18.31 -14.68 -9.56
CA GLU A 228 16.93 -14.26 -9.80
C GLU A 228 16.19 -15.19 -10.78
N PHE A 229 14.96 -15.55 -10.39
CA PHE A 229 14.04 -16.37 -11.18
C PHE A 229 12.66 -15.71 -11.38
N GLY A 230 12.47 -14.46 -10.93
CA GLY A 230 11.16 -13.81 -10.94
C GLY A 230 10.10 -14.63 -10.18
N GLY A 231 8.88 -14.70 -10.70
CA GLY A 231 7.75 -15.45 -10.14
C GLY A 231 7.55 -16.80 -10.81
N MET A 232 8.60 -17.62 -10.94
CA MET A 232 8.45 -18.99 -11.47
C MET A 232 7.47 -19.82 -10.64
N ASN A 233 7.51 -19.69 -9.31
CA ASN A 233 6.53 -20.31 -8.42
C ASN A 233 5.10 -19.77 -8.66
N GLU A 234 4.94 -18.45 -8.88
CA GLU A 234 3.65 -17.84 -9.24
C GLU A 234 3.07 -18.42 -10.53
N VAL A 235 3.81 -18.37 -11.65
CA VAL A 235 3.27 -18.76 -12.97
C VAL A 235 2.97 -20.26 -13.05
N LEU A 236 3.80 -21.11 -12.44
CA LEU A 236 3.58 -22.55 -12.39
C LEU A 236 2.39 -22.92 -11.49
N THR A 237 2.21 -22.22 -10.38
CA THR A 237 1.03 -22.39 -9.52
C THR A 237 -0.25 -21.92 -10.22
N ASN A 238 -0.19 -20.82 -10.96
CA ASN A 238 -1.33 -20.37 -11.76
C ASN A 238 -1.66 -21.37 -12.88
N LEU A 239 -0.65 -21.96 -13.53
CA LEU A 239 -0.85 -23.01 -14.51
C LEU A 239 -1.49 -24.27 -13.90
N TYR A 240 -1.13 -24.62 -12.66
CA TYR A 240 -1.83 -25.68 -11.90
C TYR A 240 -3.31 -25.36 -11.71
N GLN A 241 -3.67 -24.13 -11.35
CA GLN A 241 -5.09 -23.75 -11.21
C GLN A 241 -5.86 -23.85 -12.55
N VAL A 242 -5.19 -23.55 -13.67
CA VAL A 242 -5.79 -23.64 -15.00
C VAL A 242 -5.97 -25.08 -15.48
N THR A 243 -4.97 -25.94 -15.28
CA THR A 243 -4.93 -27.29 -15.87
C THR A 243 -5.37 -28.41 -14.92
N GLY A 244 -5.24 -28.20 -13.62
CA GLY A 244 -5.46 -29.21 -12.59
C GLY A 244 -4.33 -30.23 -12.47
N ASP A 245 -3.26 -30.13 -13.28
CA ASP A 245 -2.15 -31.09 -13.25
C ASP A 245 -1.21 -30.81 -12.04
N PRO A 246 -1.17 -31.71 -11.04
CA PRO A 246 -0.36 -31.51 -9.83
C PRO A 246 1.14 -31.41 -10.14
N ALA A 247 1.62 -31.88 -11.30
CA ALA A 247 3.01 -31.76 -11.70
C ALA A 247 3.46 -30.29 -11.83
N HIS A 248 2.54 -29.37 -12.16
CA HIS A 248 2.83 -27.94 -12.19
C HIS A 248 3.04 -27.35 -10.80
N LEU A 249 2.21 -27.73 -9.83
CA LEU A 249 2.37 -27.30 -8.44
C LEU A 249 3.67 -27.85 -7.83
N THR A 250 3.97 -29.13 -8.05
CA THR A 250 5.27 -29.70 -7.63
C THR A 250 6.44 -28.94 -8.26
N SER A 251 6.33 -28.58 -9.53
CA SER A 251 7.36 -27.78 -10.20
C SER A 251 7.44 -26.35 -9.66
N ALA A 252 6.34 -25.75 -9.23
CA ALA A 252 6.32 -24.43 -8.60
C ALA A 252 7.11 -24.43 -7.29
N GLN A 253 6.87 -25.44 -6.44
CA GLN A 253 7.50 -25.60 -5.13
C GLN A 253 9.00 -25.92 -5.21
N TYR A 254 9.52 -26.32 -6.37
CA TYR A 254 10.97 -26.36 -6.59
C TYR A 254 11.65 -24.98 -6.55
N PHE A 255 10.87 -23.90 -6.69
CA PHE A 255 11.32 -22.51 -6.60
C PHE A 255 11.08 -21.89 -5.22
N ASP A 256 10.67 -22.67 -4.22
CA ASP A 256 10.57 -22.21 -2.83
C ASP A 256 11.96 -21.95 -2.26
N HIS A 257 12.31 -20.68 -2.10
CA HIS A 257 13.64 -20.28 -1.65
C HIS A 257 13.68 -20.16 -0.12
N ALA A 258 14.10 -21.23 0.55
CA ALA A 258 14.09 -21.35 2.00
C ALA A 258 14.86 -20.23 2.71
N GLU A 259 15.99 -19.78 2.14
CA GLU A 259 16.78 -18.66 2.67
C GLU A 259 15.98 -17.35 2.82
N VAL A 260 14.94 -17.16 2.00
CA VAL A 260 14.03 -16.00 2.07
C VAL A 260 12.73 -16.36 2.78
N PHE A 261 12.17 -17.54 2.54
CA PHE A 261 10.87 -17.96 3.06
C PHE A 261 10.91 -18.29 4.55
N ASP A 262 11.97 -18.91 5.05
CA ASP A 262 12.03 -19.36 6.45
C ASP A 262 12.05 -18.18 7.43
N PRO A 263 12.86 -17.11 7.23
CA PRO A 263 12.77 -15.91 8.06
C PRO A 263 11.38 -15.26 8.04
N LEU A 264 10.76 -15.17 6.86
CA LEU A 264 9.42 -14.58 6.72
C LEU A 264 8.34 -15.41 7.41
N ALA A 265 8.41 -16.73 7.31
CA ALA A 265 7.50 -17.62 8.04
C ALA A 265 7.67 -17.50 9.57
N ALA A 266 8.86 -17.11 10.03
CA ALA A 266 9.18 -16.83 11.43
C ALA A 266 8.94 -15.36 11.84
N GLY A 267 8.31 -14.54 11.01
CA GLY A 267 8.02 -13.14 11.35
C GLY A 267 9.25 -12.21 11.33
N THR A 268 10.36 -12.62 10.73
CA THR A 268 11.66 -11.93 10.80
C THR A 268 12.00 -11.18 9.51
N ASP A 269 12.43 -9.93 9.64
CA ASP A 269 12.98 -9.14 8.53
C ASP A 269 14.46 -9.48 8.31
N ALA A 270 14.72 -10.21 7.22
CA ALA A 270 16.05 -10.53 6.72
C ALA A 270 16.29 -9.98 5.31
N LEU A 271 15.61 -8.90 4.93
CA LEU A 271 15.61 -8.39 3.55
C LEU A 271 16.77 -7.44 3.22
N ASN A 272 17.44 -6.86 4.23
CA ASN A 272 18.52 -5.90 4.01
C ASN A 272 19.61 -6.47 3.08
N GLY A 273 19.96 -5.72 2.03
CA GLY A 273 20.98 -6.11 1.06
C GLY A 273 20.48 -7.03 -0.05
N TYR A 274 19.24 -7.53 0.00
CA TYR A 274 18.65 -8.26 -1.12
C TYR A 274 18.16 -7.32 -2.22
N HIS A 275 18.32 -7.73 -3.48
CA HIS A 275 17.65 -7.10 -4.60
C HIS A 275 16.13 -7.22 -4.41
N ALA A 276 15.43 -6.09 -4.32
CA ALA A 276 14.05 -6.01 -3.90
C ALA A 276 13.10 -6.67 -4.91
N ASN A 277 13.20 -6.30 -6.18
CA ASN A 277 12.35 -6.88 -7.23
C ASN A 277 12.54 -8.39 -7.44
N THR A 278 13.68 -8.96 -7.03
CA THR A 278 13.85 -10.42 -7.01
C THR A 278 13.02 -11.09 -5.93
N GLN A 279 12.80 -10.45 -4.77
CA GLN A 279 12.11 -11.08 -3.64
C GLN A 279 10.58 -10.95 -3.70
N ILE A 280 10.07 -9.81 -4.17
CA ILE A 280 8.62 -9.54 -4.16
C ILE A 280 7.83 -10.58 -4.97
N PRO A 281 8.25 -11.00 -6.19
CA PRO A 281 7.59 -12.07 -6.93
C PRO A 281 7.58 -13.42 -6.21
N LYS A 282 8.59 -13.72 -5.38
CA LYS A 282 8.60 -14.95 -4.58
C LYS A 282 7.46 -14.94 -3.57
N ALA A 283 7.22 -13.81 -2.91
CA ALA A 283 6.11 -13.62 -1.99
C ALA A 283 4.74 -13.65 -2.70
N ILE A 284 4.66 -13.16 -3.94
CA ILE A 284 3.45 -13.34 -4.78
C ILE A 284 3.21 -14.83 -5.06
N GLY A 285 4.26 -15.58 -5.40
CA GLY A 285 4.14 -17.02 -5.60
C GLY A 285 3.69 -17.76 -4.34
N ALA A 286 4.20 -17.39 -3.17
CA ALA A 286 3.75 -17.95 -1.89
C ALA A 286 2.23 -17.74 -1.69
N ILE A 287 1.70 -16.52 -1.82
CA ILE A 287 0.24 -16.34 -1.65
C ILE A 287 -0.57 -17.11 -2.71
N ARG A 288 -0.05 -17.30 -3.93
CA ARG A 288 -0.69 -18.17 -4.92
C ARG A 288 -0.64 -19.65 -4.53
N GLU A 289 0.44 -20.13 -3.93
CA GLU A 289 0.55 -21.51 -3.40
C GLU A 289 -0.38 -21.73 -2.21
N TYR A 290 -0.61 -20.72 -1.37
CA TYR A 290 -1.68 -20.75 -0.38
C TYR A 290 -3.04 -20.91 -1.06
N HIS A 291 -3.36 -20.11 -2.08
CA HIS A 291 -4.62 -20.25 -2.80
C HIS A 291 -4.77 -21.61 -3.51
N ALA A 292 -3.67 -22.24 -3.90
CA ALA A 292 -3.71 -23.57 -4.51
C ALA A 292 -3.87 -24.72 -3.51
N THR A 293 -3.40 -24.56 -2.27
CA THR A 293 -3.21 -25.68 -1.32
C THR A 293 -3.91 -25.52 0.03
N GLY A 294 -4.24 -24.30 0.45
CA GLY A 294 -4.68 -23.97 1.80
C GLY A 294 -3.56 -23.99 2.87
N THR A 295 -2.30 -24.22 2.49
CA THR A 295 -1.18 -24.32 3.43
C THR A 295 -0.84 -22.95 4.01
N THR A 296 -1.19 -22.71 5.28
CA THR A 296 -1.11 -21.39 5.92
C THR A 296 0.29 -20.80 5.98
N ARG A 297 1.35 -21.63 6.00
CA ARG A 297 2.75 -21.17 5.92
C ARG A 297 2.97 -20.17 4.80
N TYR A 298 2.43 -20.43 3.60
CA TYR A 298 2.63 -19.54 2.46
C TYR A 298 1.87 -18.22 2.58
N ARG A 299 0.66 -18.24 3.16
CA ARG A 299 -0.08 -17.02 3.51
C ARG A 299 0.72 -16.18 4.50
N ASP A 300 1.28 -16.81 5.54
CA ASP A 300 2.02 -16.13 6.59
C ASP A 300 3.32 -15.51 6.06
N ILE A 301 4.03 -16.20 5.16
CA ILE A 301 5.18 -15.65 4.42
C ILE A 301 4.80 -14.38 3.65
N ALA A 302 3.75 -14.46 2.84
CA ALA A 302 3.32 -13.36 1.98
C ALA A 302 2.80 -12.15 2.78
N SER A 303 2.02 -12.41 3.83
CA SER A 303 1.50 -11.37 4.73
C SER A 303 2.64 -10.71 5.51
N THR A 304 3.56 -11.49 6.07
CA THR A 304 4.73 -10.97 6.79
C THR A 304 5.61 -10.13 5.87
N PHE A 305 5.89 -10.60 4.65
CA PHE A 305 6.65 -9.85 3.66
C PHE A 305 6.01 -8.50 3.38
N TRP A 306 4.70 -8.48 3.13
CA TRP A 306 3.97 -7.24 2.85
C TRP A 306 4.06 -6.26 4.03
N THR A 307 3.80 -6.72 5.26
CA THR A 307 3.86 -5.89 6.47
C THR A 307 5.24 -5.31 6.71
N ILE A 308 6.30 -6.12 6.53
CA ILE A 308 7.69 -5.68 6.69
C ILE A 308 8.01 -4.59 5.65
N VAL A 309 7.73 -4.85 4.37
CA VAL A 309 8.12 -3.95 3.29
C VAL A 309 7.36 -2.63 3.39
N THR A 310 6.03 -2.66 3.54
CA THR A 310 5.22 -1.43 3.61
C THR A 310 5.48 -0.63 4.89
N GLY A 311 5.84 -1.30 5.99
CA GLY A 311 6.10 -0.65 7.28
C GLY A 311 7.53 -0.13 7.47
N ARG A 312 8.54 -0.75 6.86
CA ARG A 312 9.95 -0.46 7.18
C ARG A 312 10.84 -0.17 5.96
N HIS A 313 10.42 -0.47 4.74
CA HIS A 313 11.24 -0.33 3.53
C HIS A 313 10.65 0.59 2.46
N THR A 314 9.51 1.23 2.75
CA THR A 314 8.76 2.04 1.78
C THR A 314 8.94 3.54 2.03
N TYR A 315 9.22 4.28 0.97
CA TYR A 315 9.26 5.75 0.94
C TYR A 315 7.86 6.36 0.93
N ALA A 316 7.76 7.68 1.13
CA ALA A 316 6.50 8.43 1.16
C ALA A 316 5.69 8.32 -0.14
N ILE A 317 6.32 7.97 -1.26
CA ILE A 317 5.64 7.75 -2.54
C ILE A 317 5.08 6.32 -2.71
N GLY A 318 5.27 5.43 -1.73
CA GLY A 318 4.83 4.03 -1.79
C GLY A 318 5.85 3.05 -2.40
N GLY A 319 6.85 3.55 -3.13
CA GLY A 319 7.97 2.76 -3.65
C GLY A 319 8.98 2.36 -2.58
N ASN A 320 9.91 1.45 -2.93
CA ASN A 320 10.95 0.93 -2.04
C ASN A 320 12.27 0.72 -2.80
N SER A 321 13.33 0.38 -2.07
CA SER A 321 14.71 0.15 -2.52
C SER A 321 15.49 1.41 -2.95
N ASN A 322 16.81 1.30 -2.90
CA ASN A 322 17.75 2.27 -3.45
C ASN A 322 18.87 1.53 -4.20
N GLY A 323 19.02 1.81 -5.49
CA GLY A 323 19.87 1.04 -6.40
C GLY A 323 19.38 -0.39 -6.57
N GLU A 324 18.06 -0.63 -6.49
CA GLU A 324 17.38 -1.95 -6.59
C GLU A 324 17.43 -2.82 -5.33
N TYR A 325 18.27 -2.48 -4.34
CA TYR A 325 18.42 -3.27 -3.12
C TYR A 325 17.60 -2.68 -1.96
N PHE A 326 16.99 -3.57 -1.18
CA PHE A 326 16.51 -3.22 0.15
C PHE A 326 17.69 -2.72 1.00
N LYS A 327 17.44 -1.67 1.76
CA LYS A 327 18.41 -1.11 2.72
C LYS A 327 18.05 -1.59 4.12
N ALA A 328 18.81 -1.19 5.13
CA ALA A 328 18.47 -1.58 6.49
C ALA A 328 17.08 -1.01 6.87
N PRO A 329 16.27 -1.73 7.68
CA PRO A 329 14.90 -1.33 7.97
C PRO A 329 14.83 0.08 8.56
N GLY A 330 13.91 0.91 8.06
CA GLY A 330 13.73 2.29 8.53
C GLY A 330 14.74 3.31 7.99
N ARG A 331 15.64 2.94 7.08
CA ARG A 331 16.55 3.88 6.40
C ARG A 331 15.87 4.52 5.19
N ILE A 332 15.42 5.76 5.32
CA ILE A 332 14.68 6.48 4.28
C ILE A 332 15.39 7.78 3.90
N ALA A 333 15.57 8.72 4.82
CA ALA A 333 16.23 10.01 4.54
C ALA A 333 17.69 9.82 4.12
N SER A 334 18.38 8.87 4.74
CA SER A 334 19.77 8.54 4.46
C SER A 334 19.99 7.80 3.12
N GLU A 335 18.93 7.41 2.43
CA GLU A 335 18.96 6.59 1.20
C GLU A 335 18.34 7.32 -0.01
N LEU A 336 18.11 8.63 0.09
CA LEU A 336 17.56 9.44 -1.01
C LEU A 336 18.64 9.66 -2.09
N SER A 337 18.40 9.14 -3.29
CA SER A 337 19.36 9.15 -4.41
C SER A 337 18.67 9.29 -5.77
N ASP A 338 19.45 9.25 -6.86
CA ASP A 338 18.96 9.12 -8.24
C ASP A 338 18.45 7.70 -8.58
N SER A 339 18.79 6.71 -7.76
CA SER A 339 18.44 5.30 -7.96
C SER A 339 17.38 4.81 -6.95
N THR A 340 16.73 5.72 -6.25
CA THR A 340 15.63 5.37 -5.35
C THR A 340 14.40 4.89 -6.14
N CYS A 341 13.66 3.93 -5.58
CA CYS A 341 12.34 3.51 -6.06
C CYS A 341 12.32 3.02 -7.53
N GLU A 342 12.83 1.82 -7.76
CA GLU A 342 12.56 1.06 -9.00
C GLU A 342 11.05 0.80 -9.16
N CYS A 343 10.50 1.01 -10.35
CA CYS A 343 9.05 0.89 -10.60
C CYS A 343 8.53 -0.55 -10.53
N CYS A 344 9.33 -1.56 -10.92
CA CYS A 344 8.91 -2.97 -10.85
C CYS A 344 8.54 -3.40 -9.43
N ASN A 345 9.24 -2.85 -8.43
CA ASN A 345 9.00 -3.18 -7.03
C ASN A 345 7.57 -2.81 -6.65
N THR A 346 7.13 -1.62 -7.05
CA THR A 346 5.79 -1.14 -6.77
C THR A 346 4.76 -1.91 -7.57
N TYR A 347 5.00 -2.18 -8.86
CA TYR A 347 4.14 -3.07 -9.65
C TYR A 347 3.89 -4.42 -8.95
N ASN A 348 4.95 -5.07 -8.47
CA ASN A 348 4.85 -6.36 -7.80
C ASN A 348 4.23 -6.23 -6.39
N MET A 349 4.52 -5.15 -5.65
CA MET A 349 3.85 -4.89 -4.38
C MET A 349 2.35 -4.66 -4.54
N LEU A 350 1.90 -4.01 -5.60
CA LEU A 350 0.48 -3.84 -5.91
C LEU A 350 -0.19 -5.18 -6.27
N LYS A 351 0.51 -6.06 -7.03
CA LYS A 351 0.05 -7.44 -7.27
C LYS A 351 -0.11 -8.22 -5.96
N LEU A 352 0.90 -8.20 -5.08
CA LEU A 352 0.87 -8.88 -3.78
C LEU A 352 -0.27 -8.34 -2.91
N THR A 353 -0.38 -7.02 -2.81
CA THR A 353 -1.44 -6.32 -2.07
C THR A 353 -2.82 -6.78 -2.51
N ARG A 354 -3.05 -6.91 -3.82
CA ARG A 354 -4.33 -7.39 -4.35
C ARG A 354 -4.61 -8.85 -3.96
N GLN A 355 -3.61 -9.74 -4.03
CA GLN A 355 -3.80 -11.14 -3.62
C GLN A 355 -4.11 -11.26 -2.12
N LEU A 356 -3.46 -10.45 -1.28
CA LEU A 356 -3.75 -10.41 0.16
C LEU A 356 -5.14 -9.85 0.45
N PHE A 357 -5.57 -8.80 -0.26
CA PHE A 357 -6.94 -8.29 -0.14
C PHE A 357 -7.99 -9.32 -0.60
N ARG A 358 -7.71 -10.11 -1.65
CA ARG A 358 -8.58 -11.22 -2.05
C ARG A 358 -8.74 -12.26 -0.93
N THR A 359 -7.71 -12.46 -0.11
CA THR A 359 -7.77 -13.35 1.06
C THR A 359 -8.57 -12.71 2.20
N ASP A 360 -8.24 -11.47 2.57
CA ASP A 360 -8.88 -10.72 3.65
C ASP A 360 -9.35 -9.32 3.17
N PRO A 361 -10.58 -9.22 2.63
CA PRO A 361 -11.12 -7.97 2.12
C PRO A 361 -11.65 -7.04 3.21
N SER A 362 -11.51 -7.40 4.50
CA SER A 362 -11.86 -6.51 5.62
C SER A 362 -10.82 -5.41 5.85
N ARG A 363 -9.59 -5.64 5.38
CA ARG A 363 -8.41 -4.80 5.57
C ARG A 363 -8.35 -3.66 4.56
N ALA A 364 -8.76 -2.46 4.97
CA ALA A 364 -8.71 -1.27 4.13
C ALA A 364 -7.28 -0.76 3.88
N ASP A 365 -6.33 -1.07 4.77
CA ASP A 365 -4.94 -0.63 4.70
C ASP A 365 -4.18 -1.21 3.48
N TYR A 366 -4.60 -2.37 2.96
CA TYR A 366 -4.13 -2.85 1.67
C TYR A 366 -4.37 -1.81 0.57
N PHE A 367 -5.57 -1.24 0.51
CA PHE A 367 -5.92 -0.25 -0.50
C PHE A 367 -5.52 1.18 -0.17
N ASP A 368 -5.21 1.49 1.09
CA ASP A 368 -4.48 2.73 1.44
C ASP A 368 -3.05 2.69 0.90
N PHE A 369 -2.35 1.56 1.04
CA PHE A 369 -1.04 1.37 0.42
C PHE A 369 -1.15 1.36 -1.11
N HIS A 370 -2.14 0.65 -1.67
CA HIS A 370 -2.35 0.58 -3.12
C HIS A 370 -2.56 1.98 -3.72
N GLU A 371 -3.43 2.79 -3.11
CA GLU A 371 -3.68 4.19 -3.51
C GLU A 371 -2.40 5.03 -3.38
N LYS A 372 -1.69 4.95 -2.25
CA LYS A 372 -0.42 5.68 -2.03
C LYS A 372 0.58 5.39 -3.13
N ALA A 373 0.85 4.12 -3.43
CA ALA A 373 1.90 3.75 -4.37
C ALA A 373 1.47 3.95 -5.84
N LEU A 374 0.18 3.72 -6.16
CA LEU A 374 -0.34 3.95 -7.51
C LEU A 374 -0.27 5.44 -7.89
N TYR A 375 -0.82 6.33 -7.06
CA TYR A 375 -0.86 7.77 -7.38
C TYR A 375 0.50 8.44 -7.30
N ASN A 376 1.35 8.07 -6.35
CA ASN A 376 2.59 8.79 -6.09
C ASN A 376 3.82 8.20 -6.76
N HIS A 377 3.79 6.93 -7.16
CA HIS A 377 4.92 6.30 -7.85
C HIS A 377 4.58 5.97 -9.30
N LEU A 378 3.61 5.08 -9.54
CA LEU A 378 3.39 4.53 -10.88
C LEU A 378 2.67 5.49 -11.84
N LEU A 379 1.68 6.25 -11.38
CA LEU A 379 0.93 7.17 -12.24
C LEU A 379 1.85 8.19 -12.93
N GLY A 380 2.80 8.73 -12.18
CA GLY A 380 3.77 9.72 -12.67
C GLY A 380 5.02 9.14 -13.33
N ALA A 381 5.18 7.81 -13.37
CA ALA A 381 6.34 7.14 -13.96
C ALA A 381 6.26 7.04 -15.50
N GLN A 382 5.09 7.27 -16.09
CA GLN A 382 4.95 7.37 -17.54
C GLN A 382 5.15 8.81 -18.02
N ASN A 383 5.89 9.00 -19.12
CA ASN A 383 6.07 10.29 -19.77
C ASN A 383 4.79 10.72 -20.50
N PRO A 384 4.08 11.77 -20.05
CA PRO A 384 2.87 12.24 -20.70
C PRO A 384 3.13 12.95 -22.04
N ASN A 385 4.37 13.38 -22.30
CA ASN A 385 4.75 14.10 -23.51
C ASN A 385 5.22 13.18 -24.65
N SER A 386 5.33 11.87 -24.39
CA SER A 386 5.62 10.87 -25.42
C SER A 386 4.30 10.29 -25.95
N ALA A 387 4.14 10.24 -27.27
CA ALA A 387 2.98 9.58 -27.89
C ALA A 387 2.91 8.08 -27.54
N HIS A 388 4.06 7.48 -27.20
CA HIS A 388 4.21 6.08 -26.82
C HIS A 388 4.25 5.86 -25.30
N GLY A 389 4.24 6.94 -24.50
CA GLY A 389 4.21 6.82 -23.04
C GLY A 389 5.41 6.04 -22.49
N HIS A 390 6.63 6.44 -22.86
CA HIS A 390 7.86 5.88 -22.31
C HIS A 390 7.89 5.93 -20.78
N HIS A 391 8.58 4.98 -20.15
CA HIS A 391 8.46 4.72 -18.72
C HIS A 391 9.78 4.96 -17.98
N SER A 392 9.70 5.46 -16.74
CA SER A 392 10.86 5.57 -15.86
C SER A 392 11.28 4.22 -15.29
N TYR A 393 12.58 4.07 -15.06
CA TYR A 393 13.13 2.95 -14.29
C TYR A 393 13.11 3.26 -12.79
N TYR A 394 13.99 4.17 -12.37
CA TYR A 394 13.98 4.77 -11.03
C TYR A 394 13.12 6.02 -11.02
N VAL A 395 12.53 6.32 -9.87
CA VAL A 395 11.91 7.62 -9.59
C VAL A 395 12.73 8.29 -8.49
N PRO A 396 13.72 9.13 -8.88
CA PRO A 396 14.66 9.75 -7.94
C PRO A 396 13.96 10.47 -6.80
N LEU A 397 14.49 10.32 -5.59
CA LEU A 397 13.98 11.02 -4.40
C LEU A 397 15.00 11.96 -3.75
N ARG A 398 16.23 12.04 -4.29
CA ARG A 398 17.16 13.10 -3.88
C ARG A 398 16.62 14.50 -4.21
N PRO A 399 17.04 15.54 -3.46
CA PRO A 399 16.74 16.93 -3.81
C PRO A 399 17.23 17.27 -5.22
N GLY A 400 16.38 17.90 -6.02
CA GLY A 400 16.69 18.29 -7.39
C GLY A 400 16.76 17.13 -8.38
N GLY A 401 16.30 15.92 -8.00
CA GLY A 401 16.20 14.77 -8.88
C GLY A 401 15.24 15.02 -10.06
N ALA A 402 15.43 14.26 -11.13
CA ALA A 402 14.58 14.31 -12.32
C ALA A 402 14.40 12.92 -12.91
N ARG A 403 13.18 12.62 -13.39
CA ARG A 403 12.88 11.34 -14.03
C ARG A 403 13.57 11.26 -15.40
N SER A 404 14.16 10.11 -15.69
CA SER A 404 14.47 9.66 -17.05
C SER A 404 13.36 8.73 -17.53
N PHE A 405 13.27 8.55 -18.85
CA PHE A 405 12.29 7.68 -19.47
C PHE A 405 12.96 6.80 -20.51
N SER A 406 12.37 5.62 -20.73
CA SER A 406 12.75 4.69 -21.79
C SER A 406 12.57 5.31 -23.18
N ASN A 407 12.90 4.53 -24.21
CA ASN A 407 12.68 4.89 -25.61
C ASN A 407 12.08 3.68 -26.36
N ASP A 408 11.89 3.83 -27.67
CA ASP A 408 11.12 2.88 -28.47
C ASP A 408 11.76 1.51 -28.65
N TYR A 409 13.08 1.43 -28.86
CA TYR A 409 13.73 0.17 -29.23
C TYR A 409 15.13 -0.05 -28.63
N ASP A 410 15.71 0.94 -27.97
CA ASP A 410 17.06 0.89 -27.39
C ASP A 410 17.05 0.82 -25.86
N ASP A 411 15.88 0.88 -25.23
CA ASP A 411 15.68 0.71 -23.79
C ASP A 411 14.54 -0.28 -23.54
N PHE A 412 14.90 -1.47 -23.04
CA PHE A 412 13.99 -2.56 -22.69
C PHE A 412 14.23 -3.02 -21.26
N THR A 413 14.37 -2.07 -20.35
CA THR A 413 14.51 -2.41 -18.94
C THR A 413 13.31 -3.18 -18.36
N CYS A 414 13.49 -3.86 -17.23
CA CYS A 414 12.38 -4.54 -16.52
C CYS A 414 11.21 -3.58 -16.21
N CYS A 415 11.51 -2.32 -15.86
CA CYS A 415 10.50 -1.29 -15.59
C CYS A 415 9.73 -0.86 -16.84
N HIS A 416 10.34 -0.93 -18.03
CA HIS A 416 9.62 -0.74 -19.28
C HIS A 416 8.59 -1.87 -19.46
N GLY A 417 9.00 -3.13 -19.24
CA GLY A 417 8.12 -4.29 -19.25
C GLY A 417 6.92 -4.17 -18.31
N THR A 418 7.17 -3.95 -17.01
CA THR A 418 6.11 -3.80 -16.01
C THR A 418 5.29 -2.52 -16.18
N GLY A 419 5.87 -1.46 -16.75
CA GLY A 419 5.16 -0.23 -17.11
C GLY A 419 4.10 -0.45 -18.19
N MET A 420 4.36 -1.30 -19.19
CA MET A 420 3.36 -1.68 -20.20
C MET A 420 2.18 -2.44 -19.58
N GLU A 421 2.46 -3.38 -18.66
CA GLU A 421 1.41 -4.13 -17.97
C GLU A 421 0.62 -3.29 -16.97
N THR A 422 1.28 -2.38 -16.25
CA THR A 422 0.60 -1.49 -15.29
C THR A 422 -0.48 -0.66 -15.99
N ASN A 423 -0.10 -0.05 -17.11
CA ASN A 423 -0.94 0.94 -17.77
C ASN A 423 -2.10 0.34 -18.59
N THR A 424 -2.13 -0.97 -18.81
CA THR A 424 -3.22 -1.68 -19.50
C THR A 424 -4.29 -2.22 -18.55
N LYS A 425 -4.08 -2.14 -17.23
CA LYS A 425 -4.96 -2.78 -16.22
C LYS A 425 -5.40 -1.89 -15.05
N HIS A 426 -5.34 -0.57 -15.17
CA HIS A 426 -5.75 0.36 -14.09
C HIS A 426 -7.19 0.16 -13.56
N GLY A 427 -8.07 -0.48 -14.33
CA GLY A 427 -9.44 -0.83 -13.89
C GLY A 427 -9.52 -2.03 -12.94
N ASP A 428 -8.49 -2.88 -12.87
CA ASP A 428 -8.54 -4.22 -12.26
C ASP A 428 -8.64 -4.24 -10.73
N SER A 429 -8.40 -3.09 -10.11
CA SER A 429 -8.36 -2.91 -8.66
C SER A 429 -9.30 -1.80 -8.18
N VAL A 430 -10.10 -1.20 -9.10
CA VAL A 430 -11.11 -0.20 -8.72
C VAL A 430 -12.23 -0.85 -7.91
N TYR A 431 -12.67 -2.03 -8.34
CA TYR A 431 -13.72 -2.80 -7.71
C TYR A 431 -13.31 -4.27 -7.53
N LEU A 432 -13.79 -4.89 -6.46
CA LEU A 432 -13.79 -6.34 -6.28
C LEU A 432 -15.18 -6.78 -5.79
N HIS A 433 -15.48 -8.08 -5.83
CA HIS A 433 -16.79 -8.58 -5.41
C HIS A 433 -16.73 -9.90 -4.66
N SER A 434 -17.78 -10.20 -3.90
CA SER A 434 -18.00 -11.50 -3.26
C SER A 434 -19.49 -11.80 -3.18
N GLY A 435 -19.98 -12.73 -4.01
CA GLY A 435 -21.41 -12.95 -4.20
C GLY A 435 -22.12 -11.65 -4.61
N ASN A 436 -22.99 -11.12 -3.74
CA ASN A 436 -23.69 -9.85 -3.94
C ASN A 436 -22.98 -8.63 -3.33
N THR A 437 -21.81 -8.82 -2.70
CA THR A 437 -20.98 -7.76 -2.12
C THR A 437 -20.17 -7.07 -3.20
N LEU A 438 -20.15 -5.73 -3.20
CA LEU A 438 -19.32 -4.91 -4.07
C LEU A 438 -18.37 -4.07 -3.22
N TYR A 439 -17.07 -4.28 -3.38
CA TYR A 439 -16.03 -3.45 -2.78
C TYR A 439 -15.65 -2.33 -3.76
N VAL A 440 -15.77 -1.08 -3.32
CA VAL A 440 -15.30 0.12 -4.02
C VAL A 440 -14.01 0.57 -3.36
N ASN A 441 -12.89 0.25 -4.01
CA ASN A 441 -11.56 0.35 -3.43
C ASN A 441 -10.83 1.63 -3.85
N LEU A 442 -10.87 1.97 -5.15
CA LEU A 442 -10.21 3.16 -5.68
C LEU A 442 -11.23 4.16 -6.23
N PHE A 443 -10.94 5.45 -6.03
CA PHE A 443 -11.79 6.55 -6.50
C PHE A 443 -11.34 7.03 -7.87
N ILE A 444 -11.50 6.16 -8.87
CA ILE A 444 -11.11 6.41 -10.26
C ILE A 444 -12.38 6.46 -11.12
N ALA A 445 -12.50 7.52 -11.92
CA ALA A 445 -13.63 7.72 -12.81
C ALA A 445 -13.77 6.51 -13.77
N SER A 446 -14.88 5.79 -13.66
CA SER A 446 -15.04 4.48 -14.31
C SER A 446 -16.50 4.06 -14.41
N VAL A 447 -16.77 3.05 -15.24
CA VAL A 447 -18.05 2.33 -15.30
C VAL A 447 -17.78 0.86 -15.11
N LEU A 448 -18.33 0.28 -14.05
CA LEU A 448 -18.42 -1.16 -13.86
C LEU A 448 -19.70 -1.68 -14.52
N THR A 449 -19.59 -2.68 -15.38
CA THR A 449 -20.69 -3.53 -15.84
C THR A 449 -20.60 -4.86 -15.11
N TRP A 450 -21.49 -5.13 -14.15
CA TRP A 450 -21.42 -6.33 -13.32
C TRP A 450 -21.92 -7.56 -14.11
N PRO A 451 -21.02 -8.49 -14.51
CA PRO A 451 -21.41 -9.62 -15.35
C PRO A 451 -22.47 -10.49 -14.68
N GLY A 452 -23.45 -10.93 -15.45
CA GLY A 452 -24.52 -11.82 -14.99
C GLY A 452 -25.58 -11.19 -14.07
N ARG A 453 -25.47 -9.90 -13.73
CA ARG A 453 -26.42 -9.23 -12.82
C ARG A 453 -27.32 -8.17 -13.45
N GLY A 454 -27.02 -7.73 -14.67
CA GLY A 454 -27.75 -6.62 -15.31
C GLY A 454 -27.64 -5.30 -14.53
N ILE A 455 -26.56 -5.12 -13.78
CA ILE A 455 -26.27 -3.94 -12.95
C ILE A 455 -25.03 -3.24 -13.48
N THR A 456 -25.09 -1.91 -13.59
CA THR A 456 -23.90 -1.08 -13.80
C THR A 456 -23.72 -0.10 -12.66
N VAL A 457 -22.46 0.22 -12.35
CA VAL A 457 -22.07 1.23 -11.37
C VAL A 457 -21.15 2.21 -12.06
N ARG A 458 -21.65 3.43 -12.28
CA ARG A 458 -20.86 4.53 -12.81
C ARG A 458 -20.28 5.34 -11.66
N GLN A 459 -18.98 5.55 -11.67
CA GLN A 459 -18.26 6.39 -10.72
C GLN A 459 -17.83 7.69 -11.40
N ASP A 460 -18.46 8.80 -11.02
CA ASP A 460 -18.14 10.17 -11.48
C ASP A 460 -17.30 10.87 -10.41
N THR A 461 -16.05 11.20 -10.76
CA THR A 461 -15.12 11.90 -9.86
C THR A 461 -13.99 12.56 -10.64
N THR A 462 -13.42 13.62 -10.06
CA THR A 462 -12.13 14.20 -10.47
C THR A 462 -11.04 13.94 -9.42
N PHE A 463 -11.26 13.01 -8.50
CA PHE A 463 -10.28 12.63 -7.48
C PHE A 463 -8.92 12.32 -8.13
N PRO A 464 -7.81 12.88 -7.61
CA PRO A 464 -7.70 13.54 -6.30
C PRO A 464 -7.92 15.06 -6.31
N ASP A 465 -8.27 15.69 -7.45
CA ASP A 465 -8.49 17.15 -7.48
C ASP A 465 -9.73 17.57 -6.70
N ALA A 466 -10.73 16.70 -6.60
CA ALA A 466 -11.85 16.83 -5.70
C ALA A 466 -11.87 15.69 -4.66
N ALA A 467 -12.13 16.05 -3.41
CA ALA A 467 -12.24 15.14 -2.27
C ALA A 467 -13.60 14.40 -2.22
N SER A 468 -14.14 13.99 -3.37
CA SER A 468 -15.47 13.39 -3.46
C SER A 468 -15.62 12.48 -4.68
N THR A 469 -16.53 11.52 -4.58
CA THR A 469 -16.93 10.65 -5.68
C THR A 469 -18.43 10.38 -5.64
N ARG A 470 -19.05 10.18 -6.80
CA ARG A 470 -20.46 9.82 -6.94
C ARG A 470 -20.58 8.48 -7.63
N LEU A 471 -21.27 7.54 -7.00
CA LEU A 471 -21.65 6.26 -7.60
C LEU A 471 -23.11 6.33 -8.06
N THR A 472 -23.37 6.06 -9.33
CA THR A 472 -24.73 5.97 -9.89
C THR A 472 -24.99 4.53 -10.30
N ILE A 473 -26.07 3.94 -9.80
CA ILE A 473 -26.44 2.56 -10.08
C ILE A 473 -27.51 2.51 -11.16
N THR A 474 -27.33 1.65 -12.15
CA THR A 474 -28.35 1.31 -13.15
C THR A 474 -28.64 -0.19 -13.08
N GLY A 475 -29.90 -0.57 -13.22
CA GLY A 475 -30.39 -1.93 -12.95
C GLY A 475 -31.01 -2.03 -11.56
N SER A 476 -31.48 -3.22 -11.20
CA SER A 476 -32.12 -3.46 -9.90
C SER A 476 -31.62 -4.74 -9.25
N GLY A 477 -31.33 -4.70 -7.95
CA GLY A 477 -30.95 -5.89 -7.20
C GLY A 477 -30.34 -5.59 -5.84
N ALA A 478 -30.25 -6.62 -4.98
CA ALA A 478 -29.62 -6.52 -3.68
C ALA A 478 -28.09 -6.43 -3.81
N ILE A 479 -27.45 -5.39 -3.26
CA ILE A 479 -25.98 -5.26 -3.22
C ILE A 479 -25.58 -4.88 -1.80
N ASP A 480 -24.63 -5.64 -1.23
CA ASP A 480 -23.90 -5.21 -0.04
C ASP A 480 -22.73 -4.32 -0.49
N LEU A 481 -22.97 -3.01 -0.56
CA LEU A 481 -21.98 -2.05 -1.02
C LEU A 481 -21.00 -1.74 0.11
N ARG A 482 -19.71 -1.96 -0.15
CA ARG A 482 -18.58 -1.71 0.74
C ARG A 482 -17.73 -0.60 0.14
N VAL A 483 -17.86 0.62 0.64
CA VAL A 483 -17.06 1.77 0.17
C VAL A 483 -15.87 1.95 1.10
N ARG A 484 -14.64 1.93 0.57
CA ARG A 484 -13.45 2.19 1.39
C ARG A 484 -13.55 3.60 2.01
N VAL A 485 -13.22 3.72 3.28
CA VAL A 485 -13.01 4.99 3.97
C VAL A 485 -11.51 5.04 4.31
N PRO A 486 -10.69 5.79 3.55
CA PRO A 486 -9.24 5.74 3.72
C PRO A 486 -8.79 6.17 5.12
N SER A 487 -7.69 5.62 5.64
CA SER A 487 -7.16 6.01 6.97
C SER A 487 -6.71 7.48 7.05
N TRP A 488 -6.41 8.11 5.90
CA TRP A 488 -5.94 9.50 5.86
C TRP A 488 -7.07 10.55 6.01
N THR A 489 -8.34 10.17 5.86
CA THR A 489 -9.46 11.13 5.91
C THR A 489 -10.02 11.29 7.31
N THR A 490 -10.61 12.44 7.61
CA THR A 490 -11.36 12.70 8.85
C THR A 490 -12.64 13.44 8.50
N GLY A 491 -13.77 13.02 9.07
CA GLY A 491 -15.08 13.61 8.76
C GLY A 491 -15.65 13.17 7.41
N ALA A 492 -15.36 11.94 6.96
CA ALA A 492 -15.97 11.39 5.76
C ALA A 492 -17.49 11.36 5.88
N GLU A 493 -18.19 11.59 4.77
CA GLU A 493 -19.66 11.52 4.72
C GLU A 493 -20.10 10.62 3.56
N LEU A 494 -21.13 9.80 3.81
CA LEU A 494 -21.82 9.05 2.77
C LEU A 494 -23.31 9.42 2.77
N ARG A 495 -23.87 9.65 1.58
CA ARG A 495 -25.30 9.91 1.38
C ARG A 495 -25.86 8.99 0.32
N VAL A 496 -27.02 8.40 0.57
CA VAL A 496 -27.76 7.61 -0.42
C VAL A 496 -29.00 8.41 -0.81
N ASN A 497 -29.12 8.77 -2.09
CA ASN A 497 -30.20 9.62 -2.60
C ASN A 497 -30.38 10.91 -1.76
N GLY A 498 -29.27 11.55 -1.38
CA GLY A 498 -29.25 12.75 -0.55
C GLY A 498 -29.39 12.52 0.96
N VAL A 499 -29.78 11.32 1.39
CA VAL A 499 -29.99 10.99 2.81
C VAL A 499 -28.66 10.56 3.47
N PRO A 500 -28.20 11.26 4.53
CA PRO A 500 -27.01 10.86 5.30
C PRO A 500 -27.09 9.43 5.80
N GLN A 501 -25.97 8.71 5.72
CA GLN A 501 -25.78 7.41 6.34
C GLN A 501 -25.06 7.55 7.68
N ALA A 502 -24.91 6.45 8.43
CA ALA A 502 -24.10 6.42 9.65
C ALA A 502 -22.68 6.94 9.37
N ALA A 503 -22.10 7.65 10.35
CA ALA A 503 -20.77 8.22 10.24
C ALA A 503 -19.74 7.12 9.89
N PRO A 504 -19.09 7.21 8.71
CA PRO A 504 -18.10 6.22 8.29
C PRO A 504 -16.84 6.29 9.16
N VAL A 505 -16.26 5.13 9.48
CA VAL A 505 -15.02 5.05 10.27
C VAL A 505 -13.81 4.98 9.34
N ALA A 506 -12.85 5.88 9.51
CA ALA A 506 -11.60 5.88 8.72
C ALA A 506 -10.81 4.59 8.91
N GLY A 507 -10.15 4.11 7.85
CA GLY A 507 -9.42 2.85 7.84
C GLY A 507 -10.32 1.60 7.77
N THR A 508 -11.58 1.74 7.34
CA THR A 508 -12.55 0.62 7.25
C THR A 508 -13.34 0.67 5.94
N TYR A 509 -14.23 -0.29 5.73
CA TYR A 509 -15.23 -0.25 4.65
C TYR A 509 -16.61 0.12 5.21
N ALA A 510 -17.13 1.29 4.80
CA ALA A 510 -18.50 1.68 5.08
C ALA A 510 -19.47 0.74 4.37
N ARG A 511 -20.42 0.20 5.13
CA ARG A 511 -21.37 -0.82 4.66
C ARG A 511 -22.74 -0.23 4.38
N ILE A 512 -23.24 -0.40 3.15
CA ILE A 512 -24.59 -0.05 2.73
C ILE A 512 -25.23 -1.26 2.06
N ASN A 513 -25.99 -2.04 2.84
CA ASN A 513 -26.66 -3.23 2.34
C ASN A 513 -28.14 -2.97 2.08
N ARG A 514 -28.55 -2.95 0.82
CA ARG A 514 -29.93 -2.71 0.41
C ARG A 514 -30.25 -3.28 -0.97
N THR A 515 -31.52 -3.24 -1.33
CA THR A 515 -31.95 -3.38 -2.73
C THR A 515 -31.81 -2.03 -3.41
N TRP A 516 -31.06 -2.02 -4.50
CA TRP A 516 -30.78 -0.85 -5.32
C TRP A 516 -31.70 -0.85 -6.54
N ALA A 517 -32.06 0.34 -7.00
CA ALA A 517 -32.82 0.57 -8.22
C ALA A 517 -32.09 1.53 -9.16
N SER A 518 -32.46 1.50 -10.43
CA SER A 518 -31.91 2.41 -11.43
C SER A 518 -32.10 3.86 -11.01
N GLY A 519 -31.00 4.62 -11.04
CA GLY A 519 -30.98 6.03 -10.64
C GLY A 519 -30.67 6.25 -9.16
N ASP A 520 -30.50 5.19 -8.36
CA ASP A 520 -29.96 5.35 -7.01
C ASP A 520 -28.52 5.89 -7.09
N VAL A 521 -28.21 6.82 -6.17
CA VAL A 521 -26.93 7.50 -6.11
C VAL A 521 -26.33 7.38 -4.71
N VAL A 522 -25.02 7.13 -4.66
CA VAL A 522 -24.20 7.24 -3.45
C VAL A 522 -23.20 8.38 -3.63
N ASP A 523 -23.38 9.45 -2.87
CA ASP A 523 -22.41 10.54 -2.78
C ASP A 523 -21.45 10.24 -1.63
N VAL A 524 -20.14 10.28 -1.91
CA VAL A 524 -19.06 10.02 -0.96
C VAL A 524 -18.20 11.28 -0.86
N SER A 525 -18.06 11.84 0.34
CA SER A 525 -17.14 12.92 0.65
C SER A 525 -16.00 12.38 1.51
N LEU A 526 -14.76 12.65 1.12
CA LEU A 526 -13.53 12.19 1.77
C LEU A 526 -12.62 13.39 2.03
N PRO A 527 -12.93 14.25 3.03
CA PRO A 527 -12.18 15.47 3.27
C PRO A 527 -10.68 15.21 3.35
N MET A 528 -9.92 15.97 2.56
CA MET A 528 -8.47 15.88 2.45
C MET A 528 -7.84 17.02 3.24
N ALA A 529 -6.78 16.71 3.98
CA ALA A 529 -6.02 17.69 4.76
C ALA A 529 -4.54 17.67 4.36
N LEU A 530 -3.88 18.81 4.57
CA LEU A 530 -2.43 18.91 4.46
C LEU A 530 -1.79 18.19 5.67
N THR A 531 -0.94 17.22 5.41
CA THR A 531 -0.21 16.46 6.43
C THR A 531 1.28 16.39 6.09
N ARG A 532 2.10 15.98 7.06
CA ARG A 532 3.52 15.70 6.86
C ARG A 532 3.85 14.29 7.33
N GLU A 533 4.70 13.60 6.59
CA GLU A 533 5.20 12.26 6.90
C GLU A 533 6.70 12.39 7.17
N ALA A 534 7.10 12.23 8.43
CA ALA A 534 8.51 12.25 8.83
C ALA A 534 9.19 10.92 8.48
N THR A 535 10.46 10.97 8.08
CA THR A 535 11.20 9.74 7.85
C THR A 535 11.56 9.08 9.19
N PRO A 536 11.60 7.74 9.25
CA PRO A 536 11.90 7.02 10.49
C PRO A 536 13.34 7.23 11.00
N ASP A 537 14.31 7.46 10.11
CA ASP A 537 15.73 7.66 10.44
C ASP A 537 16.13 9.11 10.72
N ASP A 538 15.33 10.09 10.28
CA ASP A 538 15.58 11.52 10.52
C ASP A 538 14.25 12.30 10.55
N PRO A 539 13.63 12.48 11.72
CA PRO A 539 12.31 13.12 11.83
C PRO A 539 12.26 14.58 11.35
N ALA A 540 13.42 15.23 11.15
CA ALA A 540 13.49 16.56 10.56
C ALA A 540 13.38 16.54 9.03
N VAL A 541 13.52 15.37 8.40
CA VAL A 541 13.25 15.14 6.98
C VAL A 541 11.81 14.65 6.81
N GLN A 542 11.00 15.40 6.06
CA GLN A 542 9.57 15.12 5.94
C GLN A 542 9.09 15.28 4.49
N ALA A 543 8.11 14.46 4.10
CA ALA A 543 7.33 14.66 2.89
C ALA A 543 6.01 15.38 3.21
N VAL A 544 5.55 16.24 2.33
CA VAL A 544 4.25 16.95 2.46
C VAL A 544 3.20 16.21 1.63
N ARG A 545 1.99 16.04 2.18
CA ARG A 545 0.87 15.38 1.50
C ARG A 545 -0.42 16.18 1.62
N HIS A 546 -1.32 16.06 0.65
CA HIS A 546 -2.71 16.47 0.77
C HIS A 546 -3.61 15.25 0.51
N GLY A 547 -4.30 14.76 1.54
CA GLY A 547 -4.92 13.43 1.51
C GLY A 547 -3.87 12.35 1.20
N PRO A 548 -4.06 11.48 0.20
CA PRO A 548 -3.07 10.46 -0.19
C PRO A 548 -1.99 11.00 -1.14
N ILE A 549 -2.09 12.24 -1.60
CA ILE A 549 -1.23 12.77 -2.67
C ILE A 549 0.00 13.45 -2.07
N VAL A 550 1.18 12.93 -2.40
CA VAL A 550 2.48 13.53 -2.10
C VAL A 550 2.66 14.78 -2.95
N LEU A 551 3.03 15.88 -2.29
CA LEU A 551 3.33 17.15 -2.91
C LEU A 551 4.85 17.33 -3.01
N ALA A 552 5.33 17.73 -4.18
CA ALA A 552 6.73 17.95 -4.47
C ALA A 552 6.98 19.41 -4.89
N GLY A 553 8.08 19.98 -4.44
CA GLY A 553 8.53 21.31 -4.84
C GLY A 553 8.98 21.31 -6.29
N ALA A 554 8.42 22.21 -7.11
CA ALA A 554 8.74 22.38 -8.50
C ALA A 554 9.95 23.32 -8.66
N TYR A 555 11.06 22.80 -9.19
CA TYR A 555 12.33 23.54 -9.32
C TYR A 555 12.77 23.73 -10.78
N GLY A 556 11.91 23.42 -11.76
CA GLY A 556 12.21 23.65 -13.18
C GLY A 556 13.51 22.95 -13.60
N THR A 557 14.52 23.71 -14.00
CA THR A 557 15.85 23.18 -14.39
C THR A 557 16.89 23.22 -13.27
N THR A 558 16.55 23.78 -12.10
CA THR A 558 17.49 24.00 -10.99
C THR A 558 17.89 22.70 -10.30
N ASN A 559 19.18 22.36 -10.34
CA ASN A 559 19.72 21.17 -9.66
C ASN A 559 20.12 21.51 -8.22
N LEU A 560 19.26 21.14 -7.27
CA LEU A 560 19.52 21.31 -5.85
C LEU A 560 20.67 20.39 -5.39
N GLN A 561 21.68 20.97 -4.75
CA GLN A 561 22.81 20.23 -4.17
C GLN A 561 22.52 19.74 -2.74
N THR A 562 21.63 20.43 -2.04
CA THR A 562 21.24 20.14 -0.66
C THR A 562 19.73 20.13 -0.53
N MET A 563 19.23 19.42 0.48
CA MET A 563 17.79 19.40 0.77
C MET A 563 17.36 20.77 1.31
N PRO A 564 16.40 21.44 0.68
CA PRO A 564 15.91 22.73 1.16
C PRO A 564 15.11 22.57 2.46
N THR A 565 15.16 23.61 3.30
CA THR A 565 14.30 23.70 4.49
C THR A 565 13.00 24.38 4.11
N LEU A 566 11.87 23.70 4.30
CA LEU A 566 10.54 24.25 4.10
C LEU A 566 10.02 24.87 5.40
N GLN A 567 9.37 26.03 5.31
CA GLN A 567 8.62 26.63 6.42
C GLN A 567 7.14 26.27 6.30
N PRO A 568 6.63 25.21 6.98
CA PRO A 568 5.30 24.68 6.68
C PRO A 568 4.17 25.66 6.99
N ALA A 569 4.37 26.56 7.96
CA ALA A 569 3.40 27.60 8.33
C ALA A 569 3.10 28.60 7.18
N THR A 570 3.94 28.63 6.15
CA THR A 570 3.77 29.50 4.97
C THR A 570 3.00 28.84 3.83
N LEU A 571 2.68 27.53 3.92
CA LEU A 571 1.97 26.83 2.86
C LEU A 571 0.55 27.39 2.67
N ARG A 572 0.22 27.80 1.45
CA ARG A 572 -1.10 28.32 1.08
C ARG A 572 -1.57 27.63 -0.19
N ALA A 573 -2.81 27.13 -0.18
CA ALA A 573 -3.43 26.57 -1.38
C ALA A 573 -3.63 27.67 -2.43
N THR A 574 -3.48 27.33 -3.71
CA THR A 574 -3.79 28.23 -4.83
C THR A 574 -5.19 27.93 -5.39
N GLN A 575 -5.60 28.63 -6.45
CA GLN A 575 -6.83 28.32 -7.17
C GLN A 575 -6.74 27.01 -7.97
N THR A 576 -5.52 26.53 -8.25
CA THR A 576 -5.31 25.25 -8.92
C THR A 576 -5.45 24.11 -7.91
N PRO A 577 -6.30 23.10 -8.14
CA PRO A 577 -6.44 21.97 -7.23
C PRO A 577 -5.10 21.31 -6.89
N LEU A 578 -4.93 21.00 -5.60
CA LEU A 578 -3.74 20.36 -5.02
C LEU A 578 -2.41 21.14 -5.21
N GLN A 579 -2.46 22.39 -5.65
CA GLN A 579 -1.28 23.24 -5.77
C GLN A 579 -1.16 24.16 -4.55
N TYR A 580 0.08 24.32 -4.08
CA TYR A 580 0.39 25.17 -2.95
C TYR A 580 1.57 26.08 -3.27
N THR A 581 1.63 27.25 -2.64
CA THR A 581 2.84 28.07 -2.54
C THR A 581 3.37 28.05 -1.11
N GLY A 582 4.66 28.27 -0.94
CA GLY A 582 5.29 28.40 0.37
C GLY A 582 6.69 28.97 0.29
N THR A 583 7.30 29.19 1.44
CA THR A 583 8.68 29.66 1.58
C THR A 583 9.59 28.50 1.97
N ALA A 584 10.65 28.31 1.21
CA ALA A 584 11.77 27.44 1.54
C ALA A 584 13.07 28.26 1.71
N SER A 585 14.15 27.63 2.17
CA SER A 585 15.48 28.25 2.22
C SER A 585 15.99 28.71 0.85
N THR A 586 15.40 28.21 -0.24
CA THR A 586 15.66 28.62 -1.62
C THR A 586 14.77 29.78 -2.10
N GLY A 587 13.92 30.34 -1.24
CA GLY A 587 12.92 31.37 -1.60
C GLY A 587 11.51 30.82 -1.76
N GLN A 588 10.67 31.55 -2.50
CA GLN A 588 9.30 31.11 -2.81
C GLN A 588 9.32 29.84 -3.68
N VAL A 589 8.47 28.88 -3.36
CA VAL A 589 8.37 27.60 -4.07
C VAL A 589 6.91 27.22 -4.30
N THR A 590 6.64 26.63 -5.46
CA THR A 590 5.35 25.99 -5.78
C THR A 590 5.45 24.49 -5.51
N LEU A 591 4.48 23.95 -4.79
CA LEU A 591 4.32 22.52 -4.56
C LEU A 591 3.18 21.99 -5.45
N LEU A 592 3.46 20.91 -6.17
CA LEU A 592 2.53 20.22 -7.08
C LEU A 592 2.36 18.77 -6.65
N PRO A 593 1.25 18.10 -6.99
CA PRO A 593 1.18 16.65 -6.92
C PRO A 593 2.40 16.02 -7.59
N PHE A 594 3.04 15.05 -6.93
CA PHE A 594 4.31 14.51 -7.41
C PHE A 594 4.18 13.81 -8.77
N PHE A 595 3.01 13.26 -9.08
CA PHE A 595 2.70 12.71 -10.40
C PHE A 595 2.46 13.79 -11.48
N ARG A 596 2.62 15.08 -11.18
CA ARG A 596 2.53 16.22 -12.12
C ARG A 596 3.87 16.93 -12.31
N THR A 597 4.98 16.41 -11.76
CA THR A 597 6.31 17.04 -11.85
C THR A 597 7.14 16.57 -13.04
N GLN A 598 6.50 16.17 -14.15
CA GLN A 598 7.22 15.72 -15.34
C GLN A 598 7.98 16.86 -16.02
N GLY A 599 9.11 16.50 -16.64
CA GLY A 599 9.93 17.46 -17.40
C GLY A 599 10.66 18.51 -16.56
N GLN A 600 10.66 18.37 -15.23
CA GLN A 600 11.34 19.29 -14.32
C GLN A 600 12.00 18.57 -13.16
N ARG A 601 12.97 19.25 -12.55
CA ARG A 601 13.58 18.88 -11.28
C ARG A 601 12.63 19.19 -10.14
N TYR A 602 12.68 18.37 -9.11
CA TYR A 602 11.79 18.47 -7.97
C TYR A 602 12.48 18.09 -6.65
N THR A 603 11.79 18.34 -5.54
CA THR A 603 12.10 17.70 -4.25
C THR A 603 10.82 17.19 -3.61
N VAL A 604 10.83 15.94 -3.15
CA VAL A 604 9.69 15.33 -2.41
C VAL A 604 9.88 15.53 -0.91
N TYR A 605 11.11 15.33 -0.44
CA TYR A 605 11.49 15.48 0.95
C TYR A 605 12.09 16.86 1.22
N TRP A 606 11.84 17.34 2.44
CA TRP A 606 12.23 18.65 2.93
C TRP A 606 12.85 18.51 4.29
N ARG A 607 13.85 19.35 4.60
CA ARG A 607 14.13 19.68 6.00
C ARG A 607 12.96 20.52 6.52
N VAL A 608 12.55 20.31 7.76
CA VAL A 608 11.51 21.12 8.41
C VAL A 608 12.07 21.60 9.74
N ASP A 609 12.03 22.91 9.98
CA ASP A 609 12.42 23.48 11.28
C ASP A 609 11.35 23.12 12.34
N GLY A 610 11.80 22.57 13.46
CA GLY A 610 10.96 22.18 14.61
C GLY A 610 10.51 20.70 14.60
N THR A 611 10.28 20.15 15.79
CA THR A 611 9.73 18.80 15.94
C THR A 611 8.33 18.74 15.32
N PRO A 612 8.04 17.81 14.39
CA PRO A 612 6.69 17.68 13.85
C PRO A 612 5.70 17.42 14.99
N PRO A 613 4.51 18.06 14.98
CA PRO A 613 3.44 17.62 15.87
C PRO A 613 3.15 16.14 15.59
N PRO A 614 2.81 15.35 16.62
CA PRO A 614 2.55 13.94 16.44
C PRO A 614 1.23 13.74 15.67
N PRO A 615 1.00 12.57 15.04
CA PRO A 615 -0.28 12.29 14.37
C PRO A 615 -1.45 12.39 15.36
N PRO A 616 -2.68 12.74 14.91
CA PRO A 616 -3.82 12.93 15.82
C PRO A 616 -4.13 11.72 16.72
N PHE A 617 -3.96 10.49 16.22
CA PHE A 617 -3.94 9.28 17.04
C PHE A 617 -2.50 8.77 17.11
N VAL A 618 -1.88 8.85 18.29
CA VAL A 618 -0.44 8.67 18.48
C VAL A 618 -0.07 7.21 18.70
N ALA A 619 -0.77 6.54 19.61
CA ALA A 619 -0.47 5.17 19.99
C ALA A 619 -1.70 4.49 20.60
N HIS A 620 -1.81 3.19 20.39
CA HIS A 620 -2.82 2.33 20.98
C HIS A 620 -2.19 1.01 21.40
N TYR A 621 -2.30 0.68 22.67
CA TYR A 621 -1.81 -0.57 23.24
C TYR A 621 -3.00 -1.39 23.75
N PRO A 622 -3.47 -2.38 22.97
CA PRO A 622 -4.53 -3.28 23.41
C PRO A 622 -4.12 -4.18 24.57
N PHE A 623 -2.82 -4.51 24.66
CA PHE A 623 -2.25 -5.44 25.65
C PHE A 623 -2.72 -6.90 25.54
N ASP A 624 -2.99 -7.34 24.31
CA ASP A 624 -3.45 -8.71 23.99
C ASP A 624 -2.34 -9.74 23.70
N ALA A 625 -1.05 -9.39 23.86
CA ALA A 625 0.05 -10.26 23.43
C ALA A 625 0.17 -11.55 24.28
N GLY A 626 -0.19 -11.49 25.56
CA GLY A 626 -0.28 -12.65 26.46
C GLY A 626 1.05 -13.32 26.86
N SER A 627 2.19 -12.94 26.28
CA SER A 627 3.51 -13.46 26.64
C SER A 627 4.66 -12.52 26.21
N GLY A 628 5.86 -12.76 26.74
CA GLY A 628 7.05 -11.94 26.47
C GLY A 628 7.00 -10.57 27.15
N THR A 629 7.82 -9.63 26.68
CA THR A 629 7.93 -8.27 27.27
C THR A 629 7.51 -7.16 26.31
N VAL A 630 7.04 -7.50 25.10
CA VAL A 630 6.73 -6.52 24.06
C VAL A 630 5.24 -6.25 24.01
N ALA A 631 4.86 -4.97 24.05
CA ALA A 631 3.50 -4.51 23.80
C ALA A 631 3.46 -3.73 22.47
N ALA A 632 2.85 -4.34 21.45
CA ALA A 632 2.76 -3.74 20.11
C ALA A 632 1.81 -2.54 20.09
N ASP A 633 2.16 -1.53 19.30
CA ASP A 633 1.30 -0.39 18.97
C ASP A 633 0.39 -0.74 17.78
N ALA A 634 -0.92 -0.73 18.02
CA ALA A 634 -1.94 -1.10 17.04
C ALA A 634 -2.25 0.00 16.02
N THR A 635 -1.70 1.22 16.18
CA THR A 635 -1.94 2.33 15.23
C THR A 635 -1.13 2.26 13.95
N GLY A 636 -0.09 1.41 13.90
CA GLY A 636 0.87 1.39 12.80
C GLY A 636 1.93 2.50 12.86
N ASN A 637 1.93 3.34 13.91
CA ASN A 637 2.91 4.41 14.09
C ASN A 637 4.28 3.93 14.62
N GLY A 638 4.45 2.63 14.82
CA GLY A 638 5.71 2.01 15.25
C GLY A 638 6.12 2.35 16.68
N ARG A 639 5.16 2.72 17.55
CA ARG A 639 5.43 3.13 18.94
C ARG A 639 5.43 1.95 19.91
N THR A 640 6.17 0.88 19.60
CA THR A 640 6.25 -0.33 20.44
C THR A 640 6.67 0.00 21.89
N ALA A 641 5.94 -0.54 22.86
CA ALA A 641 6.22 -0.42 24.28
C ALA A 641 6.82 -1.71 24.85
N THR A 642 7.46 -1.61 26.02
CA THR A 642 8.13 -2.74 26.68
C THR A 642 7.73 -2.83 28.14
N LEU A 643 7.34 -4.01 28.60
CA LEU A 643 7.10 -4.32 30.01
C LEU A 643 8.44 -4.38 30.76
N ALA A 644 8.50 -3.80 31.95
CA ALA A 644 9.70 -3.68 32.76
C ALA A 644 9.39 -3.81 34.27
N GLY A 645 10.43 -4.02 35.07
CA GLY A 645 10.34 -4.02 36.53
C GLY A 645 9.43 -5.11 37.13
N GLY A 646 9.23 -6.21 36.41
CA GLY A 646 8.35 -7.31 36.85
C GLY A 646 6.91 -7.22 36.35
N ALA A 647 6.57 -6.29 35.45
CA ALA A 647 5.27 -6.26 34.79
C ALA A 647 5.02 -7.56 33.99
N GLY A 648 3.79 -8.06 34.05
CA GLY A 648 3.37 -9.31 33.43
C GLY A 648 2.09 -9.16 32.60
N TRP A 649 1.56 -10.29 32.11
CA TRP A 649 0.29 -10.35 31.39
C TRP A 649 -0.79 -10.95 32.27
N THR A 650 -2.01 -10.44 32.17
CA THR A 650 -3.18 -10.95 32.88
C THR A 650 -4.43 -10.87 32.00
N THR A 651 -5.57 -11.30 32.53
CA THR A 651 -6.86 -11.18 31.84
C THR A 651 -7.36 -9.74 31.90
N GLY A 652 -7.68 -9.17 30.73
CA GLY A 652 -8.14 -7.79 30.59
C GLY A 652 -9.64 -7.59 30.75
N ARG A 653 -10.09 -6.37 30.49
CA ARG A 653 -11.52 -6.03 30.34
C ARG A 653 -12.08 -6.64 29.06
N THR A 654 -11.25 -6.68 28.02
CA THR A 654 -11.46 -7.36 26.74
C THR A 654 -10.13 -7.99 26.32
N GLY A 655 -10.08 -9.33 26.20
CA GLY A 655 -8.83 -10.00 25.86
C GLY A 655 -7.81 -9.98 27.00
N GLY A 656 -6.61 -9.47 26.73
CA GLY A 656 -5.48 -9.38 27.66
C GLY A 656 -5.33 -8.02 28.34
N ALA A 657 -4.47 -7.96 29.35
CA ALA A 657 -4.05 -6.73 30.01
C ALA A 657 -2.61 -6.88 30.54
N VAL A 658 -2.00 -5.75 30.92
CA VAL A 658 -0.74 -5.78 31.67
C VAL A 658 -1.02 -5.75 33.17
N ASP A 659 -0.39 -6.68 33.89
CA ASP A 659 -0.35 -6.74 35.35
C ASP A 659 0.82 -5.90 35.88
N LEU A 660 0.52 -5.00 36.82
CA LEU A 660 1.45 -4.05 37.42
C LEU A 660 1.56 -4.20 38.95
N THR A 661 1.01 -5.27 39.53
CA THR A 661 1.02 -5.51 40.99
C THR A 661 2.42 -5.70 41.62
N GLY A 662 3.45 -5.99 40.82
CA GLY A 662 4.83 -6.15 41.28
C GLY A 662 5.52 -4.85 41.74
N SER A 663 6.42 -4.92 42.73
CA SER A 663 7.22 -3.78 43.19
C SER A 663 8.10 -3.23 42.06
N GLY A 664 7.73 -2.07 41.51
CA GLY A 664 8.41 -1.44 40.39
C GLY A 664 7.94 -1.89 39.01
N ALA A 665 6.86 -2.68 38.91
CA ALA A 665 6.29 -3.11 37.64
C ALA A 665 5.72 -1.92 36.86
N HIS A 666 6.13 -1.77 35.61
CA HIS A 666 5.71 -0.68 34.74
C HIS A 666 5.86 -1.02 33.26
N VAL A 667 5.18 -0.25 32.41
CA VAL A 667 5.40 -0.27 30.96
C VAL A 667 6.22 0.95 30.56
N VAL A 668 7.28 0.73 29.78
CA VAL A 668 8.09 1.79 29.17
C VAL A 668 7.54 2.09 27.77
N LEU A 669 7.13 3.33 27.57
CA LEU A 669 6.66 3.83 26.29
C LEU A 669 7.78 4.56 25.53
N PRO A 670 7.74 4.62 24.19
CA PRO A 670 8.72 5.36 23.39
C PRO A 670 8.83 6.85 23.78
N SER A 671 9.99 7.44 23.49
CA SER A 671 10.20 8.87 23.67
C SER A 671 9.32 9.72 22.75
N GLY A 672 8.95 10.93 23.19
CA GLY A 672 8.32 11.95 22.35
C GLY A 672 6.92 11.61 21.85
N LEU A 673 6.10 10.91 22.66
CA LEU A 673 4.71 10.59 22.30
C LEU A 673 3.90 11.85 21.96
N LEU A 674 3.98 12.89 22.78
CA LEU A 674 3.23 14.14 22.62
C LEU A 674 4.13 15.34 22.23
N ALA A 675 5.35 15.07 21.76
CA ALA A 675 6.27 16.13 21.35
C ALA A 675 5.66 16.96 20.21
N GLY A 676 5.56 18.28 20.41
CA GLY A 676 4.96 19.20 19.45
C GLY A 676 3.43 19.25 19.45
N ALA A 677 2.73 18.49 20.30
CA ALA A 677 1.27 18.52 20.38
C ALA A 677 0.72 19.78 21.08
N SER A 678 -0.30 20.41 20.48
CA SER A 678 -1.00 21.60 21.02
C SER A 678 -2.32 21.27 21.72
N ALA A 679 -2.77 20.02 21.62
CA ALA A 679 -3.93 19.43 22.27
C ALA A 679 -3.63 17.95 22.50
N PHE A 680 -4.32 17.29 23.43
CA PHE A 680 -4.11 15.85 23.64
C PHE A 680 -5.31 15.17 24.28
N SER A 681 -5.31 13.84 24.18
CA SER A 681 -6.10 12.97 25.06
C SER A 681 -5.31 11.74 25.45
N VAL A 682 -5.46 11.27 26.68
CA VAL A 682 -4.97 9.94 27.11
C VAL A 682 -6.14 9.19 27.73
N ALA A 683 -6.39 7.97 27.28
CA ALA A 683 -7.47 7.12 27.77
C ALA A 683 -6.98 5.69 28.05
N ALA A 684 -7.54 5.05 29.07
CA ALA A 684 -7.21 3.67 29.42
C ALA A 684 -8.33 3.03 30.24
N TRP A 685 -8.37 1.69 30.21
CA TRP A 685 -9.05 0.90 31.22
C TRP A 685 -8.06 0.54 32.33
N VAL A 686 -8.47 0.70 33.59
CA VAL A 686 -7.66 0.32 34.76
C VAL A 686 -8.52 -0.45 35.77
N ARG A 687 -7.99 -1.53 36.32
CA ARG A 687 -8.52 -2.19 37.52
C ARG A 687 -7.48 -2.05 38.62
N LEU A 688 -7.80 -1.29 39.67
CA LEU A 688 -6.93 -1.15 40.83
C LEU A 688 -7.18 -2.29 41.79
N ASP A 689 -6.12 -2.92 42.27
CA ASP A 689 -6.19 -3.93 43.34
C ASP A 689 -5.97 -3.26 44.71
N ALA A 690 -5.18 -2.19 44.75
CA ALA A 690 -5.14 -1.23 45.85
C ALA A 690 -4.97 0.21 45.33
N VAL A 691 -5.36 1.20 46.14
CA VAL A 691 -5.21 2.62 45.81
C VAL A 691 -4.27 3.32 46.79
N ALA A 692 -3.02 3.52 46.37
CA ALA A 692 -2.03 4.29 47.10
C ALA A 692 -2.01 5.76 46.63
N THR A 693 -1.84 6.69 47.56
CA THR A 693 -1.67 8.11 47.22
C THR A 693 -0.42 8.29 46.37
N TRP A 694 -0.54 9.01 45.25
CA TRP A 694 0.51 9.30 44.28
C TRP A 694 0.99 8.17 43.37
N ALA A 695 0.41 6.97 43.45
CA ALA A 695 0.59 5.97 42.40
C ALA A 695 0.16 6.58 41.04
N ARG A 696 0.90 6.30 39.97
CA ARG A 696 0.61 6.86 38.64
C ARG A 696 -0.04 5.82 37.75
N LEU A 697 -1.19 6.15 37.17
CA LEU A 697 -1.70 5.38 36.04
C LEU A 697 -0.74 5.54 34.85
N PHE A 698 -0.42 6.79 34.52
CA PHE A 698 0.65 7.13 33.58
C PHE A 698 1.40 8.38 34.03
N ASP A 699 2.64 8.50 33.60
CA ASP A 699 3.50 9.66 33.84
C ASP A 699 4.49 9.85 32.67
N PHE A 700 4.37 10.97 31.96
CA PHE A 700 5.18 11.31 30.78
C PHE A 700 6.01 12.55 31.07
N GLY A 701 7.33 12.46 30.96
CA GLY A 701 8.18 13.61 31.25
C GLY A 701 9.66 13.43 30.89
N ALA A 702 10.44 14.41 31.35
CA ALA A 702 11.91 14.42 31.28
C ALA A 702 12.54 14.37 32.69
N GLY A 703 11.79 13.85 33.67
CA GLY A 703 12.10 13.92 35.09
C GLY A 703 11.17 14.88 35.85
N THR A 704 11.49 15.21 37.10
CA THR A 704 10.62 15.98 38.01
C THR A 704 10.51 17.48 37.72
N GLY A 705 11.18 17.97 36.66
CA GLY A 705 11.12 19.36 36.22
C GLY A 705 10.05 19.63 35.14
N ALA A 706 9.68 18.63 34.35
CA ALA A 706 8.69 18.77 33.29
C ALA A 706 8.00 17.42 33.04
N TYR A 707 6.69 17.37 33.29
CA TYR A 707 5.89 16.16 33.17
C TYR A 707 4.39 16.44 33.04
N LEU A 708 3.67 15.40 32.63
CA LEU A 708 2.23 15.28 32.83
C LEU A 708 1.91 13.88 33.37
N TYR A 709 0.91 13.76 34.23
CA TYR A 709 0.51 12.48 34.80
C TYR A 709 -0.98 12.40 35.08
N LEU A 710 -1.46 11.17 35.27
CA LEU A 710 -2.71 10.90 35.97
C LEU A 710 -2.47 9.98 37.17
N THR A 711 -2.96 10.38 38.34
CA THR A 711 -2.94 9.56 39.56
C THR A 711 -4.36 9.15 39.95
N PRO A 712 -4.59 7.87 40.31
CA PRO A 712 -5.89 7.43 40.84
C PRO A 712 -6.32 8.13 42.13
N ARG A 713 -5.36 8.58 42.94
CA ARG A 713 -5.58 9.27 44.21
C ARG A 713 -4.44 10.24 44.52
N SER A 714 -4.75 11.52 44.55
CA SER A 714 -3.86 12.58 45.04
C SER A 714 -3.97 12.77 46.55
N SER A 715 -3.12 13.63 47.12
CA SER A 715 -3.24 14.03 48.53
C SER A 715 -4.54 14.78 48.86
N ALA A 716 -5.23 15.32 47.84
CA ALA A 716 -6.57 15.93 48.00
C ALA A 716 -7.70 14.88 48.12
N GLY A 717 -7.37 13.58 48.01
CA GLY A 717 -8.30 12.48 48.20
C GLY A 717 -8.96 11.98 46.92
N GLY A 718 -8.98 12.77 45.84
CA GLY A 718 -9.51 12.38 44.54
C GLY A 718 -8.48 12.11 43.45
N ALA A 719 -8.93 11.55 42.33
CA ALA A 719 -8.10 11.37 41.14
C ALA A 719 -7.64 12.74 40.59
N ARG A 720 -6.40 12.81 40.09
CA ARG A 720 -5.82 14.04 39.59
C ARG A 720 -5.10 13.81 38.27
N PHE A 721 -5.37 14.69 37.32
CA PHE A 721 -4.43 14.98 36.23
C PHE A 721 -3.62 16.23 36.56
N ALA A 722 -2.33 16.25 36.23
CA ALA A 722 -1.53 17.47 36.28
C ALA A 722 -0.55 17.55 35.10
N ILE A 723 -0.21 18.77 34.70
CA ILE A 723 0.84 19.09 33.73
C ILE A 723 1.68 20.26 34.22
N THR A 724 3.01 20.20 34.02
CA THR A 724 3.95 21.26 34.39
C THR A 724 5.18 21.25 33.50
N ALA A 725 5.73 22.44 33.22
CA ALA A 725 7.03 22.62 32.58
C ALA A 725 8.10 23.17 33.56
N SER A 726 7.77 23.29 34.85
CA SER A 726 8.63 23.91 35.88
C SER A 726 8.58 23.18 37.23
N GLY A 727 8.17 21.90 37.22
CA GLY A 727 8.08 21.05 38.40
C GLY A 727 6.79 21.24 39.23
N ALA A 728 6.74 20.58 40.39
CA ALA A 728 5.51 20.41 41.19
C ALA A 728 4.81 21.72 41.60
N ALA A 729 5.58 22.79 41.87
CA ALA A 729 5.01 24.08 42.26
C ALA A 729 4.26 24.79 41.11
N GLY A 730 4.59 24.44 39.86
CA GLY A 730 3.98 24.98 38.64
C GLY A 730 2.89 24.10 38.02
N GLU A 731 2.46 23.03 38.71
CA GLU A 731 1.41 22.13 38.21
C GLU A 731 0.09 22.85 37.97
N GLN A 732 -0.43 22.68 36.76
CA GLN A 732 -1.83 22.95 36.46
C GLN A 732 -2.61 21.66 36.55
N ARG A 733 -3.70 21.67 37.32
CA ARG A 733 -4.36 20.45 37.82
C ARG A 733 -5.81 20.35 37.37
N ILE A 734 -6.28 19.12 37.22
CA ILE A 734 -7.69 18.78 37.16
C ILE A 734 -7.95 17.83 38.32
N ASP A 735 -8.71 18.28 39.31
CA ASP A 735 -8.96 17.54 40.56
C ASP A 735 -10.39 17.01 40.57
N ALA A 736 -10.54 15.68 40.59
CA ALA A 736 -11.83 15.03 40.82
C ALA A 736 -12.15 14.99 42.33
N ALA A 737 -13.45 14.90 42.65
CA ALA A 737 -13.91 14.84 44.04
C ALA A 737 -13.66 13.48 44.71
N SER A 738 -13.39 12.42 43.95
CA SER A 738 -13.28 11.04 44.46
C SER A 738 -12.12 10.31 43.79
N PRO A 739 -11.49 9.33 44.48
CA PRO A 739 -10.46 8.51 43.87
C PRO A 739 -11.08 7.53 42.86
N LEU A 740 -10.25 6.94 42.00
CA LEU A 740 -10.71 5.83 41.16
C LEU A 740 -11.05 4.61 42.05
N PRO A 741 -12.09 3.82 41.68
CA PRO A 741 -12.54 2.71 42.50
C PRO A 741 -11.59 1.51 42.42
N VAL A 742 -11.56 0.74 43.52
CA VAL A 742 -10.78 -0.50 43.66
C VAL A 742 -11.64 -1.70 43.30
N GLY A 743 -11.03 -2.74 42.71
CA GLY A 743 -11.65 -4.03 42.41
C GLY A 743 -12.53 -4.07 41.16
N VAL A 744 -12.67 -2.95 40.44
CA VAL A 744 -13.50 -2.86 39.22
C VAL A 744 -12.74 -2.20 38.06
N TRP A 745 -12.98 -2.69 36.85
CA TRP A 745 -12.48 -2.04 35.64
C TRP A 745 -13.15 -0.68 35.47
N THR A 746 -12.33 0.36 35.35
CA THR A 746 -12.75 1.75 35.22
C THR A 746 -12.11 2.36 33.99
N HIS A 747 -12.91 2.96 33.11
CA HIS A 747 -12.38 3.73 31.98
C HIS A 747 -12.07 5.14 32.45
N VAL A 748 -10.86 5.62 32.17
CA VAL A 748 -10.43 6.97 32.52
C VAL A 748 -9.90 7.64 31.26
N ALA A 749 -10.32 8.89 31.03
CA ALA A 749 -9.79 9.70 29.95
C ALA A 749 -9.54 11.13 30.42
N VAL A 750 -8.40 11.70 30.04
CA VAL A 750 -8.15 13.14 30.17
C VAL A 750 -8.02 13.75 28.78
N THR A 751 -8.62 14.92 28.57
CA THR A 751 -8.56 15.68 27.32
C THR A 751 -8.10 17.11 27.58
N GLN A 752 -7.40 17.72 26.62
CA GLN A 752 -7.11 19.15 26.62
C GLN A 752 -7.29 19.74 25.22
N GLN A 753 -8.18 20.73 25.10
CA GLN A 753 -8.35 21.58 23.91
C GLN A 753 -8.23 23.05 24.30
N GLY A 754 -7.25 23.76 23.74
CA GLY A 754 -6.97 25.12 24.22
C GLY A 754 -6.68 25.09 25.72
N ASP A 755 -7.28 26.00 26.48
CA ASP A 755 -7.10 26.08 27.94
C ASP A 755 -8.08 25.20 28.74
N LEU A 756 -8.98 24.50 28.05
CA LEU A 756 -9.92 23.58 28.67
C LEU A 756 -9.31 22.18 28.79
N GLY A 757 -9.07 21.74 30.01
CA GLY A 757 -8.79 20.37 30.37
C GLY A 757 -10.00 19.71 31.03
N VAL A 758 -10.29 18.45 30.66
CA VAL A 758 -11.41 17.68 31.22
C VAL A 758 -10.96 16.29 31.61
N LEU A 759 -11.36 15.84 32.80
CA LEU A 759 -11.16 14.47 33.28
C LEU A 759 -12.50 13.73 33.27
N HIS A 760 -12.51 12.57 32.63
CA HIS A 760 -13.65 11.69 32.50
C HIS A 760 -13.39 10.35 33.20
N VAL A 761 -14.43 9.81 33.83
CA VAL A 761 -14.47 8.45 34.41
C VAL A 761 -15.73 7.76 33.90
N ASN A 762 -15.57 6.56 33.35
CA ASN A 762 -16.65 5.76 32.74
C ASN A 762 -17.49 6.55 31.72
N GLY A 763 -16.82 7.33 30.88
CA GLY A 763 -17.45 8.15 29.84
C GLY A 763 -18.04 9.48 30.34
N ALA A 764 -18.27 9.64 31.64
CA ALA A 764 -18.81 10.85 32.23
C ALA A 764 -17.71 11.82 32.65
N GLU A 765 -17.93 13.12 32.44
CA GLU A 765 -17.05 14.15 32.99
C GLU A 765 -17.15 14.18 34.53
N VAL A 766 -16.00 14.15 35.22
CA VAL A 766 -15.93 14.23 36.69
C VAL A 766 -15.23 15.48 37.21
N ALA A 767 -14.44 16.16 36.36
CA ALA A 767 -13.78 17.41 36.69
C ALA A 767 -13.31 18.16 35.43
N ARG A 768 -13.17 19.48 35.54
CA ARG A 768 -12.62 20.35 34.48
C ARG A 768 -11.72 21.44 35.05
N ASN A 769 -10.80 21.93 34.23
CA ASN A 769 -10.04 23.16 34.46
C ASN A 769 -10.05 23.99 33.17
N THR A 770 -10.55 25.22 33.22
CA THR A 770 -10.62 26.14 32.07
C THR A 770 -9.39 27.06 31.94
N ALA A 771 -8.40 26.89 32.80
CA ALA A 771 -7.14 27.64 32.85
C ALA A 771 -5.91 26.73 32.75
N LEU A 772 -6.04 25.60 32.04
CA LEU A 772 -4.96 24.65 31.79
C LEU A 772 -4.12 25.12 30.58
N THR A 773 -3.29 26.15 30.75
CA THR A 773 -2.51 26.82 29.69
C THR A 773 -1.22 26.11 29.25
N VAL A 774 -0.65 25.18 30.04
CA VAL A 774 0.54 24.42 29.63
C VAL A 774 0.15 23.37 28.59
N ARG A 775 0.89 23.31 27.48
CA ARG A 775 0.69 22.32 26.40
C ARG A 775 1.70 21.19 26.48
N PRO A 776 1.39 19.98 25.98
CA PRO A 776 2.37 18.90 25.88
C PRO A 776 3.63 19.30 25.10
N ALA A 777 3.50 20.15 24.07
CA ALA A 777 4.64 20.69 23.34
C ALA A 777 5.67 21.42 24.24
N ALA A 778 5.24 22.02 25.35
CA ALA A 778 6.13 22.71 26.29
C ALA A 778 7.00 21.73 27.10
N LEU A 779 6.66 20.43 27.14
CA LEU A 779 7.46 19.39 27.78
C LEU A 779 8.63 18.92 26.90
N GLY A 780 8.65 19.29 25.62
CA GLY A 780 9.63 18.83 24.64
C GLY A 780 9.52 17.33 24.33
N GLY A 781 10.63 16.72 23.91
CA GLY A 781 10.72 15.28 23.67
C GLY A 781 10.85 14.51 24.98
N THR A 782 9.74 14.14 25.61
CA THR A 782 9.76 13.39 26.87
C THR A 782 10.41 12.01 26.67
N GLY A 783 11.43 11.70 27.47
CA GLY A 783 12.19 10.44 27.41
C GLY A 783 11.83 9.42 28.49
N GLN A 784 11.10 9.84 29.53
CA GLN A 784 10.67 9.03 30.66
C GLN A 784 9.14 8.95 30.62
N ASN A 785 8.62 8.03 29.81
CA ASN A 785 7.18 7.84 29.61
C ASN A 785 6.77 6.46 30.12
N TRP A 786 5.96 6.42 31.18
CA TRP A 786 5.60 5.18 31.85
C TRP A 786 4.11 5.02 32.09
N ILE A 787 3.68 3.77 32.13
CA ILE A 787 2.41 3.34 32.72
C ILE A 787 2.76 2.61 34.03
N GLY A 788 2.14 3.00 35.14
CA GLY A 788 2.35 2.35 36.45
C GLY A 788 3.48 2.91 37.31
N ARG A 789 4.25 3.89 36.83
CA ARG A 789 5.44 4.43 37.52
C ARG A 789 5.47 5.97 37.52
N SER A 790 6.00 6.55 38.60
CA SER A 790 6.18 7.98 38.80
C SER A 790 7.59 8.48 38.44
N GLN A 791 7.69 9.73 38.01
CA GLN A 791 8.96 10.46 37.94
C GLN A 791 9.59 10.69 39.32
N TYR A 792 8.78 10.69 40.38
CA TYR A 792 9.24 10.81 41.75
C TYR A 792 9.53 9.41 42.31
N THR A 793 10.79 9.13 42.60
CA THR A 793 11.25 7.81 43.07
C THR A 793 10.67 7.38 44.42
N GLY A 794 10.15 8.33 45.22
CA GLY A 794 9.48 8.05 46.48
C GLY A 794 7.99 7.72 46.37
N ASP A 795 7.39 7.89 45.19
CA ASP A 795 5.98 7.56 44.97
C ASP A 795 5.81 6.03 44.81
N PRO A 796 4.68 5.46 45.27
CA PRO A 796 4.40 4.03 45.12
C PRO A 796 4.16 3.65 43.65
N SER A 797 4.40 2.36 43.33
CA SER A 797 3.98 1.78 42.04
C SER A 797 2.46 1.63 42.00
N LEU A 798 1.90 1.58 40.79
CA LEU A 798 0.47 1.29 40.59
C LEU A 798 0.19 -0.18 40.92
N ASP A 799 -0.74 -0.44 41.84
CA ASP A 799 -1.15 -1.79 42.19
C ASP A 799 -2.45 -2.16 41.45
N GLY A 800 -2.34 -2.92 40.37
CA GLY A 800 -3.47 -3.34 39.54
C GLY A 800 -3.11 -3.70 38.11
N ALA A 801 -4.10 -3.65 37.21
CA ALA A 801 -3.96 -3.99 35.79
C ALA A 801 -4.45 -2.86 34.86
N VAL A 802 -3.85 -2.75 33.67
CA VAL A 802 -4.18 -1.75 32.64
C VAL A 802 -4.43 -2.42 31.29
N ASP A 803 -5.47 -1.95 30.60
CA ASP A 803 -5.97 -2.45 29.32
C ASP A 803 -6.28 -1.26 28.37
N GLY A 804 -6.13 -1.46 27.06
CA GLY A 804 -6.60 -0.53 26.02
C GLY A 804 -6.07 0.90 26.12
N PHE A 805 -4.78 1.07 26.41
CA PHE A 805 -4.16 2.38 26.62
C PHE A 805 -3.99 3.14 25.30
N ARG A 806 -4.53 4.36 25.22
CA ARG A 806 -4.61 5.18 24.01
C ARG A 806 -4.07 6.58 24.24
N VAL A 807 -3.30 7.09 23.28
CA VAL A 807 -2.75 8.45 23.28
C VAL A 807 -3.14 9.17 22.00
N TYR A 808 -3.67 10.38 22.11
CA TYR A 808 -4.10 11.23 21.01
C TYR A 808 -3.40 12.58 21.08
N ALA A 809 -2.99 13.13 19.93
CA ALA A 809 -2.47 14.50 19.77
C ALA A 809 -3.59 15.50 19.42
N ARG A 810 -4.83 15.15 19.79
CA ARG A 810 -6.04 15.96 19.70
C ARG A 810 -6.90 15.74 20.94
N ALA A 811 -7.77 16.69 21.24
CA ALA A 811 -8.81 16.47 22.24
C ALA A 811 -9.92 15.59 21.65
N LEU A 812 -10.33 14.57 22.41
CA LEU A 812 -11.56 13.84 22.18
C LEU A 812 -12.74 14.68 22.69
N THR A 813 -13.83 14.67 21.95
CA THR A 813 -15.10 15.22 22.40
C THR A 813 -15.71 14.34 23.49
N ALA A 814 -16.63 14.88 24.30
CA ALA A 814 -17.34 14.10 25.31
C ALA A 814 -18.08 12.88 24.70
N ALA A 815 -18.61 13.02 23.48
CA ALA A 815 -19.25 11.93 22.76
C ALA A 815 -18.26 10.82 22.38
N GLU A 816 -17.08 11.17 21.88
CA GLU A 816 -16.02 10.19 21.57
C GLU A 816 -15.51 9.49 22.84
N VAL A 817 -15.38 10.21 23.96
CA VAL A 817 -14.99 9.60 25.25
C VAL A 817 -16.06 8.64 25.77
N ALA A 818 -17.34 9.00 25.62
CA ALA A 818 -18.45 8.12 25.98
C ALA A 818 -18.50 6.87 25.08
N ASP A 819 -18.28 7.06 23.77
CA ASP A 819 -18.21 5.95 22.81
C ASP A 819 -17.08 4.98 23.16
N LEU A 820 -15.85 5.49 23.37
CA LEU A 820 -14.69 4.73 23.82
C LEU A 820 -14.96 3.91 25.08
N HIS A 821 -15.70 4.47 26.05
CA HIS A 821 -16.12 3.75 27.25
C HIS A 821 -17.12 2.62 26.92
N THR A 822 -18.08 2.85 26.03
CA THR A 822 -19.11 1.85 25.73
C THR A 822 -18.61 0.71 24.84
N THR A 823 -17.79 1.02 23.84
CA THR A 823 -17.35 0.07 22.82
C THR A 823 -16.00 -0.56 23.15
N GLY A 824 -15.18 0.11 23.95
CA GLY A 824 -13.78 -0.28 24.16
C GLY A 824 -12.92 -0.15 22.90
N LEU A 825 -13.43 0.49 21.84
CA LEU A 825 -12.81 0.65 20.52
C LEU A 825 -12.41 2.10 20.27
#